data_AF-B4D189-F1
#
_entry.id   AF-B4D189-F1
#
_cell.length_a   1.000
_cell.length_b   1.000
_cell.length_c   1.000
_cell.angle_alpha   90.00
_cell.angle_beta   90.00
_cell.angle_gamma   90.00
#
_symmetry.space_group_name_H-M   'P 1'
#
loop_
_entity.id
_entity.type
_entity.pdbx_description
1 polymer ?
#
loop_
_entity_poly.entity_id
_entity_poly.type
_entity_poly.pdbx_seq_one_letter_code
_entity_poly.pdbx_strand_id
1 'polypeptide(L)'
;MKRLPFLLALACSILPAVHGENVQPSERIREGEARQQQLRGEAQKLVDQLDSMLDEYQRNALGGEDTKTLQALRDSLARLSVDEMKQVVDLLEKARGAQDAGEAKQRVADAYTSQKAILAQMGKLLAQHQHDQQSAEIAQQLAQLAERQAVNLQNGITLGQWSEGKKPENFEAAAQANLQGQQAEQAAIANELKALAQRVASFAREPENAEQAARFRKGLEDIQKVQPSVENAAGALKEGQLFKAVTDEKNARDAMRRLAKDIAPPPERSETLRKAQKELAKAIEDQKEIVKDTEKAAGGEQDFDKWLEQQKKANPRLAKTPLEKLKSDARLQKQFEAQKKGRPDMVAAQEQKQGEIAGRNDEMAQSLAKTAPEAARDLKAAQEKMQDARSAMSDHNAPAAAKNAQDALAAMQMADAKLQQELGKEEALAGKSGDPVKDLQALQQQAQALAQQQAEAAKNPDKSMQAAMAQKVNELAKQAAAMAPKAAPAAQQAAAQAQQAAQAAQANQPAQAAQAQQAAAQNLAQAAQQIAQQAAAAQQAQQQQAAAQQAEKQLAEIIIAEQKLQVDTAKSAVVVQKRKVAKASDFKGQPEKQGEIGQQTATFVGNLPPDAPAAKSALEAAQLAMTDAQTALGKPEVQPAQFNEALALEKLYAAQTAVNAAVEQAQQAMPQQPNAQPNAAQVAAQLAQAQQQVAQANQALQQAQQPGQPAAAQQQAAQKAAAQLAQAAAQAGQAAAQTMPGNATVQQAAQAGAQAAAKGAVQAAGQNLPAAQAQAQAAQQALAQAQAALAQAQAGLMAANGNGNLPAPTGNMPGQPGQPGSPSGQPGQPGQPGQAGQPGQPQAGNMPGNAPGQQNGQPGTEGAQQYSPPTGNEAVKVETRGVAGRASSFAALPPRERAVIEQSQAEKYPEEYGAQVEQYLLNLARESSEKK
;
A
#
# COMPACT_ATOMS: atom_id res chain seq x y z
N MET A 1 5.95 10.55 -13.48
CA MET A 1 7.35 10.71 -13.03
C MET A 1 8.17 11.84 -13.69
N LYS A 2 7.83 12.39 -14.88
CA LYS A 2 8.66 13.40 -15.61
C LYS A 2 9.10 14.69 -14.85
N ARG A 3 8.56 14.99 -13.66
CA ARG A 3 8.96 16.16 -12.84
C ARG A 3 10.09 15.88 -11.84
N LEU A 4 10.34 14.61 -11.49
CA LEU A 4 11.36 14.22 -10.51
C LEU A 4 12.80 14.66 -10.88
N PRO A 5 13.30 14.47 -12.13
CA PRO A 5 14.64 14.95 -12.48
C PRO A 5 14.76 16.48 -12.46
N PHE A 6 13.66 17.22 -12.60
CA PHE A 6 13.68 18.70 -12.57
C PHE A 6 13.84 19.24 -11.14
N LEU A 7 13.27 18.55 -10.15
CA LEU A 7 13.46 18.88 -8.72
C LEU A 7 14.88 18.53 -8.24
N LEU A 8 15.44 17.41 -8.70
CA LEU A 8 16.82 17.01 -8.38
C LEU A 8 17.87 17.88 -9.10
N ALA A 9 17.63 18.34 -10.33
CA ALA A 9 18.50 19.30 -11.00
C ALA A 9 18.60 20.64 -10.24
N LEU A 10 17.52 21.04 -9.55
CA LEU A 10 17.53 22.22 -8.67
C LEU A 10 18.49 22.03 -7.47
N ALA A 11 18.54 20.82 -6.90
CA ALA A 11 19.44 20.48 -5.79
C ALA A 11 20.92 20.36 -6.21
N CYS A 12 21.20 19.91 -7.44
CA CYS A 12 22.57 19.76 -7.96
C CYS A 12 23.24 21.07 -8.41
N SER A 13 22.50 22.18 -8.50
CA SER A 13 22.99 23.46 -9.04
C SER A 13 23.79 24.32 -8.03
N ILE A 14 24.42 23.70 -7.02
CA ILE A 14 24.95 24.41 -5.84
C ILE A 14 26.44 24.14 -5.62
N LEU A 15 27.27 24.75 -6.47
CA LEU A 15 28.65 25.11 -6.10
C LEU A 15 28.67 26.62 -5.80
N PRO A 16 29.16 27.07 -4.64
CA PRO A 16 29.43 28.49 -4.43
C PRO A 16 30.59 28.89 -5.33
N ALA A 17 30.29 29.51 -6.47
CA ALA A 17 31.30 30.10 -7.33
C ALA A 17 32.06 31.15 -6.50
N VAL A 18 33.38 30.96 -6.35
CA VAL A 18 34.24 31.80 -5.51
C VAL A 18 34.48 33.16 -6.21
N HIS A 19 33.45 34.00 -6.19
CA HIS A 19 33.54 35.40 -6.58
C HIS A 19 33.80 36.24 -5.34
N GLY A 20 34.81 37.12 -5.45
CA GLY A 20 35.41 37.81 -4.32
C GLY A 20 34.59 39.00 -3.84
N GLU A 21 33.69 38.76 -2.89
CA GLU A 21 33.22 39.80 -1.96
C GLU A 21 33.38 39.35 -0.50
N ASN A 22 33.59 40.32 0.39
CA ASN A 22 34.27 40.14 1.67
C ASN A 22 33.34 39.69 2.82
N VAL A 23 32.50 38.69 2.55
CA VAL A 23 31.57 38.07 3.53
C VAL A 23 32.34 37.19 4.51
N GLN A 24 32.11 37.36 5.82
CA GLN A 24 32.89 36.67 6.86
C GLN A 24 32.69 35.15 6.83
N PRO A 25 33.71 34.32 7.18
CA PRO A 25 33.59 32.86 7.14
C PRO A 25 32.44 32.30 7.99
N SER A 26 32.17 32.92 9.13
CA SER A 26 31.08 32.59 10.06
C SER A 26 29.69 32.80 9.45
N GLU A 27 29.51 33.85 8.64
CA GLU A 27 28.24 34.12 7.94
C GLU A 27 27.98 33.08 6.86
N ARG A 28 29.02 32.68 6.10
CA ARG A 28 28.90 31.61 5.08
C ARG A 28 28.54 30.24 5.69
N ILE A 29 29.10 29.91 6.86
CA ILE A 29 28.74 28.68 7.59
C ILE A 29 27.27 28.73 8.03
N ARG A 30 26.81 29.88 8.56
CA ARG A 30 25.43 30.08 9.00
C ARG A 30 24.42 30.04 7.84
N GLU A 31 24.77 30.58 6.69
CA GLU A 31 23.95 30.49 5.48
C GLU A 31 23.89 29.04 4.95
N GLY A 32 25.02 28.32 5.00
CA GLY A 32 25.09 26.90 4.68
C GLY A 32 24.18 26.06 5.58
N GLU A 33 24.26 26.26 6.89
CA GLU A 33 23.41 25.62 7.91
C GLU A 33 21.91 25.86 7.63
N ALA A 34 21.51 27.10 7.39
CA ALA A 34 20.12 27.45 7.07
C ALA A 34 19.63 26.79 5.78
N ARG A 35 20.45 26.76 4.71
CA ARG A 35 20.11 26.05 3.46
C ARG A 35 20.02 24.54 3.64
N GLN A 36 20.89 23.92 4.46
CA GLN A 36 20.79 22.48 4.77
C GLN A 36 19.53 22.15 5.58
N GLN A 37 19.13 23.01 6.53
CA GLN A 37 17.86 22.86 7.25
C GLN A 37 16.65 23.00 6.32
N GLN A 38 16.68 23.91 5.34
CA GLN A 38 15.64 24.02 4.32
C GLN A 38 15.57 22.77 3.44
N LEU A 39 16.71 22.30 2.90
CA LEU A 39 16.80 21.09 2.08
C LEU A 39 16.29 19.85 2.84
N ARG A 40 16.59 19.74 4.14
CA ARG A 40 16.04 18.68 5.01
C ARG A 40 14.52 18.76 5.12
N GLY A 41 13.96 19.96 5.25
CA GLY A 41 12.50 20.17 5.28
C GLY A 41 11.82 19.89 3.93
N GLU A 42 12.49 20.16 2.81
CA GLU A 42 12.01 19.82 1.47
C GLU A 42 12.10 18.31 1.18
N ALA A 43 13.19 17.66 1.61
CA ALA A 43 13.34 16.21 1.54
C ALA A 43 12.30 15.48 2.40
N GLN A 44 11.99 15.99 3.59
CA GLN A 44 10.92 15.43 4.43
C GLN A 44 9.56 15.54 3.72
N LYS A 45 9.20 16.71 3.16
CA LYS A 45 7.96 16.86 2.37
C LYS A 45 7.90 15.90 1.17
N LEU A 46 9.03 15.58 0.55
CA LEU A 46 9.09 14.59 -0.53
C LEU A 46 8.89 13.16 -0.01
N VAL A 47 9.43 12.82 1.16
CA VAL A 47 9.14 11.54 1.87
C VAL A 47 7.65 11.46 2.18
N ASP A 48 7.05 12.51 2.76
CA ASP A 48 5.62 12.57 3.09
C ASP A 48 4.72 12.42 1.83
N GLN A 49 5.15 13.00 0.70
CA GLN A 49 4.48 12.84 -0.60
C GLN A 49 4.61 11.42 -1.17
N LEU A 50 5.78 10.79 -1.02
CA LEU A 50 5.99 9.40 -1.44
C LEU A 50 5.18 8.44 -0.56
N ASP A 51 5.10 8.67 0.75
CA ASP A 51 4.24 7.92 1.67
C ASP A 51 2.76 8.04 1.26
N SER A 52 2.28 9.24 0.94
CA SER A 52 0.91 9.43 0.42
C SER A 52 0.67 8.70 -0.90
N MET A 53 1.65 8.65 -1.80
CA MET A 53 1.53 7.88 -3.04
C MET A 53 1.54 6.36 -2.78
N LEU A 54 2.44 5.88 -1.91
CA LEU A 54 2.52 4.47 -1.53
C LEU A 54 1.20 3.98 -0.94
N ASP A 55 0.63 4.74 -0.01
CA ASP A 55 -0.70 4.52 0.56
C ASP A 55 -1.78 4.40 -0.53
N GLU A 56 -1.81 5.33 -1.50
CA GLU A 56 -2.77 5.30 -2.60
C GLU A 56 -2.63 4.05 -3.48
N TYR A 57 -1.41 3.67 -3.87
CA TYR A 57 -1.19 2.45 -4.65
C TYR A 57 -1.61 1.20 -3.86
N GLN A 58 -1.27 1.12 -2.58
CA GLN A 58 -1.55 -0.03 -1.72
C GLN A 58 -3.06 -0.17 -1.43
N ARG A 59 -3.78 0.94 -1.22
CA ARG A 59 -5.25 0.99 -1.09
C ARG A 59 -5.97 0.52 -2.35
N ASN A 60 -5.42 0.79 -3.53
CA ASN A 60 -5.96 0.34 -4.82
C ASN A 60 -5.56 -1.10 -5.18
N ALA A 61 -4.87 -1.83 -4.29
CA ALA A 61 -4.29 -3.14 -4.54
C ALA A 61 -3.32 -3.17 -5.74
N LEU A 62 -2.76 -2.02 -6.14
CA LEU A 62 -1.74 -1.87 -7.18
C LEU A 62 -0.34 -2.20 -6.62
N GLY A 63 -0.26 -3.24 -5.79
CA GLY A 63 0.98 -3.72 -5.20
C GLY A 63 1.85 -4.41 -6.25
N GLY A 64 3.15 -4.13 -6.23
CA GLY A 64 4.12 -4.66 -7.18
C GLY A 64 5.48 -3.96 -7.11
N GLU A 65 6.29 -4.14 -8.14
CA GLU A 65 7.66 -3.61 -8.24
C GLU A 65 7.72 -2.07 -8.14
N ASP A 66 6.76 -1.36 -8.74
CA ASP A 66 6.64 0.10 -8.62
C ASP A 66 6.43 0.54 -7.15
N THR A 67 5.56 -0.13 -6.40
CA THR A 67 5.35 0.18 -4.97
C THR A 67 6.58 -0.14 -4.12
N LYS A 68 7.25 -1.29 -4.36
CA LYS A 68 8.50 -1.61 -3.65
C LYS A 68 9.60 -0.59 -3.96
N THR A 69 9.63 -0.03 -5.17
CA THR A 69 10.69 0.93 -5.51
C THR A 69 10.38 2.36 -5.09
N LEU A 70 9.11 2.77 -5.07
CA LEU A 70 8.69 3.98 -4.37
C LEU A 70 9.02 3.87 -2.86
N GLN A 71 8.85 2.69 -2.26
CA GLN A 71 9.24 2.41 -0.87
C GLN A 71 10.76 2.51 -0.68
N ALA A 72 11.57 1.88 -1.54
CA ALA A 72 13.02 1.95 -1.47
C ALA A 72 13.58 3.36 -1.70
N LEU A 73 12.97 4.13 -2.62
CA LEU A 73 13.28 5.54 -2.86
C LEU A 73 12.93 6.40 -1.63
N ARG A 74 11.74 6.16 -1.05
CA ARG A 74 11.27 6.80 0.18
C ARG A 74 12.19 6.52 1.35
N ASP A 75 12.53 5.26 1.62
CA ASP A 75 13.35 4.86 2.76
C ASP A 75 14.79 5.38 2.62
N SER A 76 15.30 5.45 1.38
CA SER A 76 16.58 6.09 1.09
C SER A 76 16.53 7.61 1.32
N LEU A 77 15.47 8.30 0.85
CA LEU A 77 15.26 9.72 1.12
C LEU A 77 15.10 10.01 2.63
N ALA A 78 14.40 9.15 3.36
CA ALA A 78 14.19 9.28 4.80
C ALA A 78 15.50 9.08 5.60
N ARG A 79 16.27 8.03 5.31
CA ARG A 79 17.59 7.81 5.93
C ARG A 79 18.54 8.98 5.67
N LEU A 80 18.51 9.51 4.46
CA LEU A 80 19.34 10.60 4.00
C LEU A 80 18.91 11.96 4.59
N SER A 81 17.63 12.21 4.81
CA SER A 81 17.10 13.43 5.43
C SER A 81 17.15 13.42 6.97
N VAL A 82 16.97 12.25 7.60
CA VAL A 82 16.90 12.14 9.06
C VAL A 82 18.29 12.02 9.69
N ASP A 83 19.16 11.15 9.16
CA ASP A 83 20.46 10.84 9.78
C ASP A 83 21.62 11.55 9.09
N GLU A 84 21.76 11.42 7.77
CA GLU A 84 22.97 11.90 7.07
C GLU A 84 22.97 13.43 6.90
N MET A 85 21.85 14.06 6.49
CA MET A 85 21.72 15.52 6.52
C MET A 85 21.82 16.09 7.94
N LYS A 86 21.36 15.35 8.96
CA LYS A 86 21.56 15.76 10.36
C LYS A 86 23.05 15.77 10.71
N GLN A 87 23.84 14.78 10.29
CA GLN A 87 25.29 14.80 10.51
C GLN A 87 25.96 15.99 9.81
N VAL A 88 25.54 16.36 8.60
CA VAL A 88 26.03 17.57 7.90
C VAL A 88 25.69 18.85 8.69
N VAL A 89 24.46 18.99 9.19
CA VAL A 89 24.06 20.13 10.03
C VAL A 89 24.83 20.15 11.35
N ASP A 90 24.93 19.02 12.05
CA ASP A 90 25.68 18.88 13.31
C ASP A 90 27.18 19.21 13.11
N LEU A 91 27.78 18.90 11.96
CA LEU A 91 29.17 19.26 11.62
C LEU A 91 29.33 20.76 11.33
N LEU A 92 28.37 21.39 10.65
CA LEU A 92 28.36 22.84 10.41
C LEU A 92 28.11 23.64 11.71
N GLU A 93 27.23 23.17 12.59
CA GLU A 93 27.02 23.77 13.92
C GLU A 93 28.28 23.66 14.79
N LYS A 94 28.98 22.52 14.76
CA LYS A 94 30.27 22.34 15.44
C LYS A 94 31.36 23.22 14.84
N ALA A 95 31.39 23.39 13.51
CA ALA A 95 32.30 24.33 12.86
C ALA A 95 32.07 25.78 13.31
N ARG A 96 30.81 26.19 13.48
CA ARG A 96 30.41 27.50 13.99
C ARG A 96 30.78 27.71 15.47
N GLY A 97 30.76 26.65 16.27
CA GLY A 97 31.10 26.68 17.70
C GLY A 97 32.59 26.54 18.02
N ALA A 98 33.43 26.15 17.05
CA ALA A 98 34.86 25.97 17.24
C ALA A 98 35.59 27.31 17.44
N GLN A 99 36.42 27.40 18.48
CA GLN A 99 37.25 28.57 18.74
C GLN A 99 38.54 28.58 17.90
N ASP A 100 39.00 27.42 17.43
CA ASP A 100 40.16 27.29 16.55
C ASP A 100 39.75 27.35 15.07
N ALA A 101 40.47 28.17 14.30
CA ALA A 101 40.19 28.39 12.88
C ALA A 101 40.64 27.23 11.96
N GLY A 102 41.51 26.33 12.45
CA GLY A 102 41.86 25.08 11.79
C GLY A 102 40.77 24.04 11.98
N GLU A 103 40.31 23.83 13.22
CA GLU A 103 39.20 22.91 13.53
C GLU A 103 37.92 23.32 12.79
N ALA A 104 37.56 24.61 12.80
CA ALA A 104 36.39 25.11 12.05
C ALA A 104 36.45 24.76 10.56
N LYS A 105 37.63 24.91 9.92
CA LYS A 105 37.83 24.55 8.50
C LYS A 105 37.75 23.04 8.27
N GLN A 106 38.32 22.24 9.17
CA GLN A 106 38.26 20.78 9.08
C GLN A 106 36.80 20.29 9.18
N ARG A 107 36.03 20.78 10.16
CA ARG A 107 34.61 20.45 10.34
C ARG A 107 33.76 20.79 9.10
N VAL A 108 34.04 21.91 8.42
CA VAL A 108 33.39 22.28 7.14
C VAL A 108 33.80 21.34 6.00
N ALA A 109 35.07 20.95 5.92
CA ALA A 109 35.54 19.97 4.94
C ALA A 109 34.93 18.57 5.15
N ASP A 110 34.76 18.14 6.41
CA ASP A 110 34.07 16.90 6.77
C ASP A 110 32.58 16.96 6.40
N ALA A 111 31.91 18.09 6.67
CA ALA A 111 30.52 18.33 6.28
C ALA A 111 30.33 18.26 4.75
N TYR A 112 31.23 18.90 3.99
CA TYR A 112 31.22 18.86 2.52
C TYR A 112 31.52 17.46 1.97
N THR A 113 32.41 16.70 2.63
CA THR A 113 32.73 15.31 2.26
C THR A 113 31.53 14.39 2.49
N SER A 114 30.83 14.56 3.63
CA SER A 114 29.58 13.87 3.94
C SER A 114 28.47 14.23 2.94
N GLN A 115 28.31 15.51 2.60
CA GLN A 115 27.37 15.96 1.56
C GLN A 115 27.67 15.35 0.18
N LYS A 116 28.95 15.20 -0.18
CA LYS A 116 29.35 14.55 -1.45
C LYS A 116 29.07 13.05 -1.44
N ALA A 117 29.23 12.37 -0.30
CA ALA A 117 28.88 10.95 -0.15
C ALA A 117 27.36 10.73 -0.24
N ILE A 118 26.56 11.59 0.41
CA ILE A 118 25.10 11.68 0.31
C ILE A 118 24.66 11.77 -1.17
N LEU A 119 25.20 12.73 -1.92
CA LEU A 119 24.86 12.93 -3.33
C LEU A 119 25.26 11.71 -4.20
N ALA A 120 26.38 11.06 -3.91
CA ALA A 120 26.80 9.85 -4.61
C ALA A 120 25.90 8.65 -4.32
N GLN A 121 25.42 8.49 -3.08
CA GLN A 121 24.43 7.46 -2.73
C GLN A 121 23.08 7.69 -3.41
N MET A 122 22.56 8.92 -3.39
CA MET A 122 21.33 9.27 -4.11
C MET A 122 21.45 9.01 -5.61
N GLY A 123 22.56 9.44 -6.22
CA GLY A 123 22.85 9.21 -7.64
C GLY A 123 22.82 7.72 -7.96
N LYS A 124 23.52 6.90 -7.16
CA LYS A 124 23.53 5.43 -7.32
C LYS A 124 22.12 4.82 -7.21
N LEU A 125 21.29 5.24 -6.25
CA LEU A 125 19.96 4.66 -6.06
C LEU A 125 18.97 5.07 -7.17
N LEU A 126 19.01 6.33 -7.61
CA LEU A 126 18.20 6.81 -8.72
C LEU A 126 18.59 6.16 -10.04
N ALA A 127 19.90 5.99 -10.27
CA ALA A 127 20.43 5.22 -11.39
C ALA A 127 19.92 3.77 -11.31
N GLN A 128 20.15 3.07 -10.18
CA GLN A 128 19.66 1.71 -9.93
C GLN A 128 18.17 1.55 -10.25
N HIS A 129 17.29 2.43 -9.77
CA HIS A 129 15.86 2.34 -10.09
C HIS A 129 15.54 2.58 -11.57
N GLN A 130 16.15 3.61 -12.19
CA GLN A 130 15.97 3.85 -13.63
C GLN A 130 16.47 2.66 -14.46
N HIS A 131 17.50 1.98 -13.98
CA HIS A 131 18.09 0.79 -14.58
C HIS A 131 17.17 -0.42 -14.45
N ASP A 132 16.58 -0.64 -13.27
CA ASP A 132 15.62 -1.73 -13.05
C ASP A 132 14.31 -1.50 -13.84
N GLN A 133 13.80 -0.26 -13.92
CA GLN A 133 12.68 0.11 -14.80
C GLN A 133 12.98 -0.13 -16.29
N GLN A 134 14.16 0.28 -16.78
CA GLN A 134 14.56 0.03 -18.17
C GLN A 134 14.75 -1.46 -18.45
N SER A 135 15.21 -2.24 -17.46
CA SER A 135 15.29 -3.71 -17.53
C SER A 135 13.90 -4.33 -17.69
N ALA A 136 12.94 -3.91 -16.88
CA ALA A 136 11.55 -4.35 -16.97
C ALA A 136 10.89 -3.95 -18.30
N GLU A 137 11.10 -2.73 -18.79
CA GLU A 137 10.57 -2.25 -20.08
C GLU A 137 11.11 -3.08 -21.26
N ILE A 138 12.42 -3.33 -21.30
CA ILE A 138 13.06 -4.13 -22.34
C ILE A 138 12.58 -5.59 -22.27
N ALA A 139 12.48 -6.18 -21.07
CA ALA A 139 11.94 -7.52 -20.89
C ALA A 139 10.47 -7.63 -21.36
N GLN A 140 9.64 -6.62 -21.07
CA GLN A 140 8.27 -6.55 -21.55
C GLN A 140 8.19 -6.44 -23.07
N GLN A 141 9.01 -5.58 -23.69
CA GLN A 141 9.07 -5.42 -25.15
C GLN A 141 9.49 -6.74 -25.84
N LEU A 142 10.44 -7.48 -25.27
CA LEU A 142 10.83 -8.80 -25.76
C LEU A 142 9.74 -9.86 -25.58
N ALA A 143 9.00 -9.83 -24.46
CA ALA A 143 7.85 -10.71 -24.27
C ALA A 143 6.71 -10.41 -25.26
N GLN A 144 6.47 -9.14 -25.59
CA GLN A 144 5.50 -8.71 -26.61
C GLN A 144 5.92 -9.17 -28.01
N LEU A 145 7.19 -9.03 -28.39
CA LEU A 145 7.71 -9.59 -29.66
C LEU A 145 7.58 -11.10 -29.71
N ALA A 146 7.84 -11.81 -28.60
CA ALA A 146 7.65 -13.25 -28.55
C ALA A 146 6.17 -13.64 -28.75
N GLU A 147 5.22 -12.87 -28.22
CA GLU A 147 3.79 -13.17 -28.41
C GLU A 147 3.33 -12.86 -29.84
N ARG A 148 3.78 -11.76 -30.43
CA ARG A 148 3.57 -11.46 -31.87
C ARG A 148 4.15 -12.54 -32.77
N GLN A 149 5.36 -13.01 -32.46
CA GLN A 149 6.00 -14.14 -33.14
C GLN A 149 5.20 -15.45 -32.99
N ALA A 150 4.53 -15.67 -31.85
CA ALA A 150 3.64 -16.81 -31.63
C ALA A 150 2.37 -16.74 -32.49
N VAL A 151 1.79 -15.55 -32.66
CA VAL A 151 0.65 -15.31 -33.56
C VAL A 151 1.07 -15.50 -35.03
N ASN A 152 2.23 -14.96 -35.43
CA ASN A 152 2.72 -15.13 -36.81
C ASN A 152 3.01 -16.60 -37.14
N LEU A 153 3.63 -17.33 -36.21
CA LEU A 153 3.83 -18.78 -36.26
C LEU A 153 2.52 -19.54 -36.48
N GLN A 154 1.46 -19.20 -35.74
CA GLN A 154 0.16 -19.84 -35.87
C GLN A 154 -0.49 -19.56 -37.24
N ASN A 155 -0.33 -18.35 -37.76
CA ASN A 155 -0.77 -17.99 -39.11
C ASN A 155 0.04 -18.76 -40.17
N GLY A 156 1.35 -18.92 -39.99
CA GLY A 156 2.23 -19.70 -40.85
C GLY A 156 1.86 -21.19 -40.90
N ILE A 157 1.53 -21.78 -39.76
CA ILE A 157 1.01 -23.17 -39.67
C ILE A 157 -0.32 -23.30 -40.42
N THR A 158 -1.24 -22.36 -40.21
CA THR A 158 -2.57 -22.36 -40.87
C THR A 158 -2.44 -22.19 -42.39
N LEU A 159 -1.55 -21.28 -42.84
CA LEU A 159 -1.25 -21.08 -44.26
C LEU A 159 -0.55 -22.31 -44.86
N GLY A 160 0.34 -22.96 -44.13
CA GLY A 160 0.95 -24.24 -44.51
C GLY A 160 -0.09 -25.33 -44.76
N GLN A 161 -1.10 -25.43 -43.89
CA GLN A 161 -2.24 -26.36 -44.05
C GLN A 161 -3.09 -26.02 -45.28
N TRP A 162 -3.46 -24.75 -45.47
CA TRP A 162 -4.30 -24.31 -46.61
C TRP A 162 -3.60 -24.30 -47.96
N SER A 163 -2.26 -24.19 -47.97
CA SER A 163 -1.49 -24.20 -49.21
C SER A 163 -1.47 -25.56 -49.92
N GLU A 164 -1.77 -26.67 -49.22
CA GLU A 164 -1.67 -28.04 -49.74
C GLU A 164 -0.31 -28.37 -50.40
N GLY A 165 0.77 -27.69 -50.01
CA GLY A 165 2.09 -27.82 -50.64
C GLY A 165 2.24 -27.15 -52.02
N LYS A 166 1.25 -26.36 -52.45
CA LYS A 166 1.36 -25.49 -53.63
C LYS A 166 2.44 -24.41 -53.38
N LYS A 167 3.00 -23.86 -54.45
CA LYS A 167 3.92 -22.72 -54.36
C LYS A 167 3.16 -21.39 -54.22
N PRO A 168 3.76 -20.31 -53.67
CA PRO A 168 3.09 -19.03 -53.45
C PRO A 168 2.47 -18.39 -54.69
N GLU A 169 3.03 -18.64 -55.88
CA GLU A 169 2.51 -18.09 -57.15
C GLU A 169 1.15 -18.71 -57.52
N ASN A 170 0.79 -19.85 -56.92
CA ASN A 170 -0.45 -20.57 -57.11
C ASN A 170 -1.39 -20.46 -55.89
N PHE A 171 -1.13 -19.52 -54.97
CA PHE A 171 -2.01 -19.28 -53.82
C PHE A 171 -3.27 -18.53 -54.26
N GLU A 172 -4.41 -18.91 -53.69
CA GLU A 172 -5.63 -18.11 -53.80
C GLU A 172 -5.42 -16.72 -53.16
N ALA A 173 -6.14 -15.71 -53.64
CA ALA A 173 -5.93 -14.32 -53.22
C ALA A 173 -5.97 -14.11 -51.69
N ALA A 174 -6.80 -14.88 -50.97
CA ALA A 174 -6.86 -14.86 -49.51
C ALA A 174 -5.59 -15.44 -48.84
N ALA A 175 -5.05 -16.53 -49.38
CA ALA A 175 -3.79 -17.12 -48.90
C ALA A 175 -2.58 -16.24 -49.25
N GLN A 176 -2.60 -15.58 -50.41
CA GLN A 176 -1.57 -14.61 -50.80
C GLN A 176 -1.59 -13.35 -49.94
N ALA A 177 -2.78 -12.83 -49.59
CA ALA A 177 -2.93 -11.72 -48.65
C ALA A 177 -2.47 -12.09 -47.23
N ASN A 178 -2.76 -13.31 -46.77
CA ASN A 178 -2.27 -13.82 -45.48
C ASN A 178 -0.73 -13.95 -45.47
N LEU A 179 -0.13 -14.46 -46.55
CA LEU A 179 1.33 -14.50 -46.72
C LEU A 179 1.96 -13.10 -46.67
N GLN A 180 1.37 -12.12 -47.36
CA GLN A 180 1.84 -10.73 -47.33
C GLN A 180 1.75 -10.12 -45.92
N GLY A 181 0.67 -10.40 -45.19
CA GLY A 181 0.54 -10.02 -43.78
C GLY A 181 1.63 -10.63 -42.89
N GLN A 182 1.89 -11.93 -43.04
CA GLN A 182 2.95 -12.64 -42.30
C GLN A 182 4.36 -12.11 -42.63
N GLN A 183 4.62 -11.81 -43.91
CA GLN A 183 5.89 -11.22 -44.36
C GLN A 183 6.10 -9.81 -43.76
N ALA A 184 5.05 -8.99 -43.71
CA ALA A 184 5.11 -7.65 -43.13
C ALA A 184 5.33 -7.69 -41.62
N GLU A 185 4.59 -8.55 -40.90
CA GLU A 185 4.73 -8.70 -39.45
C GLU A 185 6.09 -9.31 -39.06
N GLN A 186 6.57 -10.33 -39.78
CA GLN A 186 7.90 -10.89 -39.52
C GLN A 186 9.02 -9.87 -39.76
N ALA A 187 8.87 -8.99 -40.76
CA ALA A 187 9.80 -7.89 -41.00
C ALA A 187 9.72 -6.81 -39.90
N ALA A 188 8.53 -6.53 -39.34
CA ALA A 188 8.39 -5.64 -38.19
C ALA A 188 9.09 -6.23 -36.95
N ILE A 189 8.82 -7.49 -36.61
CA ILE A 189 9.48 -8.22 -35.50
C ILE A 189 11.00 -8.21 -35.66
N ALA A 190 11.53 -8.44 -36.87
CA ALA A 190 12.98 -8.37 -37.15
C ALA A 190 13.59 -6.99 -36.87
N ASN A 191 12.92 -5.91 -37.32
CA ASN A 191 13.38 -4.54 -37.12
C ASN A 191 13.29 -4.11 -35.65
N GLU A 192 12.21 -4.47 -34.96
CA GLU A 192 12.01 -4.16 -33.54
C GLU A 192 12.99 -4.93 -32.65
N LEU A 193 13.24 -6.23 -32.92
CA LEU A 193 14.25 -6.99 -32.19
C LEU A 193 15.66 -6.40 -32.39
N LYS A 194 15.97 -5.91 -33.60
CA LYS A 194 17.25 -5.24 -33.89
C LYS A 194 17.38 -3.89 -33.17
N ALA A 195 16.29 -3.13 -33.04
CA ALA A 195 16.25 -1.90 -32.24
C ALA A 195 16.43 -2.20 -30.74
N LEU A 196 15.79 -3.26 -30.23
CA LEU A 196 15.99 -3.73 -28.86
C LEU A 196 17.43 -4.22 -28.62
N ALA A 197 18.04 -4.92 -29.58
CA ALA A 197 19.44 -5.33 -29.53
C ALA A 197 20.37 -4.12 -29.34
N GLN A 198 20.11 -3.02 -30.05
CA GLN A 198 20.87 -1.78 -29.93
C GLN A 198 20.66 -1.11 -28.55
N ARG A 199 19.42 -1.09 -28.04
CA ARG A 199 19.08 -0.54 -26.72
C ARG A 199 19.70 -1.34 -25.57
N VAL A 200 19.70 -2.66 -25.68
CA VAL A 200 20.42 -3.58 -24.75
C VAL A 200 21.93 -3.36 -24.85
N ALA A 201 22.47 -3.16 -26.05
CA ALA A 201 23.91 -2.94 -26.26
C ALA A 201 24.41 -1.58 -25.71
N SER A 202 23.63 -0.51 -25.78
CA SER A 202 23.98 0.76 -25.11
C SER A 202 24.00 0.58 -23.60
N PHE A 203 22.95 -0.03 -23.04
CA PHE A 203 22.82 -0.24 -21.61
C PHE A 203 23.92 -1.15 -21.02
N ALA A 204 24.37 -2.15 -21.77
CA ALA A 204 25.47 -3.05 -21.42
C ALA A 204 26.88 -2.40 -21.39
N ARG A 205 27.02 -1.19 -21.96
CA ARG A 205 28.28 -0.44 -22.09
C ARG A 205 28.46 0.67 -21.08
N GLU A 206 27.40 1.09 -20.41
CA GLU A 206 27.45 2.12 -19.37
C GLU A 206 28.22 1.60 -18.13
N PRO A 207 29.26 2.30 -17.65
CA PRO A 207 30.12 1.83 -16.57
C PRO A 207 29.41 1.84 -15.20
N GLU A 208 28.38 2.66 -15.04
CA GLU A 208 27.55 2.72 -13.82
C GLU A 208 26.68 1.47 -13.65
N ASN A 209 26.47 0.70 -14.73
CA ASN A 209 25.60 -0.47 -14.77
C ASN A 209 26.36 -1.76 -14.44
N ALA A 210 27.57 -1.72 -13.88
CA ALA A 210 28.48 -2.88 -13.84
C ALA A 210 27.88 -4.20 -13.32
N GLU A 211 26.93 -4.13 -12.38
CA GLU A 211 26.24 -5.29 -11.78
C GLU A 211 25.13 -5.85 -12.72
N GLN A 212 24.32 -4.98 -13.33
CA GLN A 212 23.32 -5.32 -14.34
C GLN A 212 23.97 -5.71 -15.68
N ALA A 213 25.07 -5.06 -16.05
CA ALA A 213 25.74 -5.15 -17.34
C ALA A 213 26.20 -6.58 -17.64
N ALA A 214 26.50 -7.40 -16.62
CA ALA A 214 26.73 -8.84 -16.82
C ALA A 214 25.49 -9.55 -17.41
N ARG A 215 24.29 -9.23 -16.90
CA ARG A 215 23.01 -9.75 -17.43
C ARG A 215 22.70 -9.19 -18.81
N PHE A 216 22.87 -7.88 -19.02
CA PHE A 216 22.63 -7.25 -20.32
C PHE A 216 23.62 -7.66 -21.41
N ARG A 217 24.89 -7.94 -21.07
CA ARG A 217 25.87 -8.52 -22.02
C ARG A 217 25.48 -9.95 -22.41
N LYS A 218 25.11 -10.78 -21.44
CA LYS A 218 24.58 -12.12 -21.72
C LYS A 218 23.28 -12.03 -22.57
N GLY A 219 22.38 -11.12 -22.22
CA GLY A 219 21.17 -10.83 -22.99
C GLY A 219 21.49 -10.39 -24.42
N LEU A 220 22.52 -9.55 -24.62
CA LEU A 220 22.98 -9.16 -25.95
C LEU A 220 23.54 -10.34 -26.76
N GLU A 221 24.37 -11.18 -26.14
CA GLU A 221 24.88 -12.41 -26.75
C GLU A 221 23.74 -13.35 -27.13
N ASP A 222 22.71 -13.46 -26.29
CA ASP A 222 21.53 -14.28 -26.56
C ASP A 222 20.64 -13.66 -27.66
N ILE A 223 20.42 -12.34 -27.69
CA ILE A 223 19.77 -11.65 -28.82
C ILE A 223 20.50 -11.92 -30.15
N GLN A 224 21.83 -11.84 -30.16
CA GLN A 224 22.64 -12.10 -31.36
C GLN A 224 22.51 -13.55 -31.86
N LYS A 225 22.16 -14.50 -30.99
CA LYS A 225 21.85 -15.90 -31.39
C LYS A 225 20.42 -16.04 -31.93
N VAL A 226 19.48 -15.19 -31.50
CA VAL A 226 18.06 -15.20 -31.93
C VAL A 226 17.85 -14.46 -33.25
N GLN A 227 18.58 -13.36 -33.48
CA GLN A 227 18.41 -12.52 -34.66
C GLN A 227 18.51 -13.31 -36.00
N PRO A 228 19.46 -14.26 -36.19
CA PRO A 228 19.48 -15.10 -37.38
C PRO A 228 18.21 -15.92 -37.59
N SER A 229 17.56 -16.44 -36.54
CA SER A 229 16.29 -17.17 -36.69
C SER A 229 15.15 -16.25 -37.15
N VAL A 230 15.07 -15.03 -36.60
CA VAL A 230 14.04 -14.05 -37.02
C VAL A 230 14.24 -13.59 -38.46
N GLU A 231 15.50 -13.35 -38.87
CA GLU A 231 15.86 -12.98 -40.25
C GLU A 231 15.68 -14.16 -41.23
N ASN A 232 16.04 -15.38 -40.82
CA ASN A 232 15.83 -16.60 -41.61
C ASN A 232 14.35 -16.93 -41.82
N ALA A 233 13.49 -16.67 -40.82
CA ALA A 233 12.04 -16.77 -40.97
C ALA A 233 11.53 -15.75 -41.99
N ALA A 234 11.97 -14.49 -41.93
CA ALA A 234 11.60 -13.46 -42.90
C ALA A 234 12.05 -13.81 -44.33
N GLY A 235 13.25 -14.39 -44.49
CA GLY A 235 13.75 -14.91 -45.77
C GLY A 235 12.92 -16.08 -46.28
N ALA A 236 12.67 -17.08 -45.44
CA ALA A 236 11.87 -18.25 -45.77
C ALA A 236 10.43 -17.88 -46.18
N LEU A 237 9.79 -16.91 -45.51
CA LEU A 237 8.47 -16.41 -45.91
C LEU A 237 8.50 -15.71 -47.28
N LYS A 238 9.56 -14.96 -47.60
CA LYS A 238 9.73 -14.34 -48.94
C LYS A 238 9.96 -15.37 -50.05
N GLU A 239 10.67 -16.45 -49.73
CA GLU A 239 10.95 -17.57 -50.64
C GLU A 239 9.80 -18.61 -50.70
N GLY A 240 8.72 -18.42 -49.94
CA GLY A 240 7.58 -19.35 -49.90
C GLY A 240 7.81 -20.64 -49.09
N GLN A 241 8.91 -20.74 -48.35
CA GLN A 241 9.32 -21.92 -47.61
C GLN A 241 8.61 -22.00 -46.23
N LEU A 242 7.28 -22.10 -46.25
CA LEU A 242 6.42 -21.99 -45.05
C LEU A 242 6.85 -22.89 -43.88
N PHE A 243 7.22 -24.16 -44.13
CA PHE A 243 7.66 -25.07 -43.06
C PHE A 243 9.00 -24.68 -42.43
N LYS A 244 9.92 -24.10 -43.23
CA LYS A 244 11.19 -23.58 -42.72
C LYS A 244 10.93 -22.32 -41.89
N ALA A 245 10.10 -21.40 -42.40
CA ALA A 245 9.67 -20.22 -41.67
C ALA A 245 9.09 -20.60 -40.30
N VAL A 246 8.05 -21.44 -40.24
CA VAL A 246 7.42 -21.93 -39.00
C VAL A 246 8.44 -22.53 -38.01
N THR A 247 9.48 -23.21 -38.51
CA THR A 247 10.55 -23.76 -37.65
C THR A 247 11.42 -22.65 -37.06
N ASP A 248 11.87 -21.71 -37.89
CA ASP A 248 12.69 -20.57 -37.49
C ASP A 248 11.92 -19.60 -36.56
N GLU A 249 10.63 -19.37 -36.82
CA GLU A 249 9.71 -18.55 -36.00
C GLU A 249 9.49 -19.16 -34.60
N LYS A 250 9.33 -20.49 -34.51
CA LYS A 250 9.22 -21.17 -33.21
C LYS A 250 10.50 -21.01 -32.39
N ASN A 251 11.65 -21.25 -33.02
CA ASN A 251 12.96 -21.08 -32.38
C ASN A 251 13.16 -19.64 -31.89
N ALA A 252 12.78 -18.66 -32.72
CA ALA A 252 12.80 -17.25 -32.37
C ALA A 252 11.91 -16.91 -31.17
N ARG A 253 10.65 -17.37 -31.18
CA ARG A 253 9.68 -17.17 -30.09
C ARG A 253 10.21 -17.69 -28.76
N ASP A 254 10.62 -18.96 -28.73
CA ASP A 254 11.01 -19.64 -27.49
C ASP A 254 12.27 -19.00 -26.89
N ALA A 255 13.20 -18.57 -27.75
CA ALA A 255 14.39 -17.84 -27.33
C ALA A 255 14.10 -16.39 -26.90
N MET A 256 13.18 -15.67 -27.54
CA MET A 256 12.73 -14.33 -27.08
C MET A 256 12.05 -14.40 -25.70
N ARG A 257 11.23 -15.44 -25.42
CA ARG A 257 10.64 -15.65 -24.08
C ARG A 257 11.72 -15.92 -23.01
N ARG A 258 12.72 -16.74 -23.33
CA ARG A 258 13.85 -17.01 -22.43
C ARG A 258 14.67 -15.75 -22.16
N LEU A 259 14.94 -14.98 -23.21
CA LEU A 259 15.67 -13.73 -23.14
C LEU A 259 14.95 -12.67 -22.29
N ALA A 260 13.64 -12.51 -22.46
CA ALA A 260 12.83 -11.62 -21.63
C ALA A 260 12.97 -11.97 -20.13
N LYS A 261 12.96 -13.26 -19.80
CA LYS A 261 13.18 -13.76 -18.43
C LYS A 261 14.61 -13.55 -17.91
N ASP A 262 15.61 -13.63 -18.78
CA ASP A 262 17.03 -13.45 -18.41
C ASP A 262 17.45 -11.97 -18.27
N ILE A 263 16.74 -11.05 -18.94
CA ILE A 263 16.92 -9.58 -18.83
C ILE A 263 16.08 -8.98 -17.69
N ALA A 264 14.93 -9.58 -17.37
CA ALA A 264 14.07 -9.11 -16.30
C ALA A 264 14.80 -8.97 -14.94
N PRO A 265 14.40 -8.00 -14.09
CA PRO A 265 14.84 -7.96 -12.70
C PRO A 265 14.51 -9.29 -11.99
N PRO A 266 15.36 -9.73 -11.03
CA PRO A 266 15.17 -11.03 -10.39
C PRO A 266 13.95 -10.94 -9.46
N PRO A 267 12.91 -11.79 -9.62
CA PRO A 267 11.76 -11.75 -8.72
C PRO A 267 12.20 -12.12 -7.30
N GLU A 268 11.63 -11.43 -6.31
CA GLU A 268 11.94 -11.77 -4.92
C GLU A 268 11.49 -13.19 -4.55
N ARG A 269 12.18 -13.77 -3.58
CA ARG A 269 11.97 -15.16 -3.14
C ARG A 269 10.53 -15.39 -2.68
N SER A 270 10.00 -14.51 -1.83
CA SER A 270 8.62 -14.54 -1.35
C SER A 270 7.57 -14.48 -2.47
N GLU A 271 7.77 -13.64 -3.48
CA GLU A 271 6.85 -13.50 -4.62
C GLU A 271 6.87 -14.72 -5.53
N THR A 272 8.07 -15.26 -5.80
CA THR A 272 8.26 -16.51 -6.53
C THR A 272 7.50 -17.66 -5.85
N LEU A 273 7.58 -17.75 -4.52
CA LEU A 273 6.89 -18.77 -3.73
C LEU A 273 5.36 -18.57 -3.73
N ARG A 274 4.85 -17.34 -3.57
CA ARG A 274 3.40 -17.06 -3.61
C ARG A 274 2.79 -17.36 -4.98
N LYS A 275 3.49 -17.01 -6.06
CA LYS A 275 3.06 -17.34 -7.43
C LYS A 275 2.99 -18.86 -7.62
N ALA A 276 4.05 -19.57 -7.25
CA ALA A 276 4.10 -21.03 -7.37
C ALA A 276 3.04 -21.73 -6.51
N GLN A 277 2.76 -21.24 -5.29
CA GLN A 277 1.67 -21.73 -4.45
C GLN A 277 0.31 -21.59 -5.15
N LYS A 278 0.02 -20.43 -5.75
CA LYS A 278 -1.25 -20.18 -6.47
C LYS A 278 -1.38 -21.08 -7.71
N GLU A 279 -0.30 -21.27 -8.46
CA GLU A 279 -0.27 -22.15 -9.65
C GLU A 279 -0.43 -23.62 -9.24
N LEU A 280 0.21 -24.04 -8.15
CA LEU A 280 0.10 -25.38 -7.60
C LEU A 280 -1.28 -25.67 -7.02
N ALA A 281 -1.90 -24.73 -6.29
CA ALA A 281 -3.26 -24.88 -5.77
C ALA A 281 -4.28 -25.12 -6.91
N LYS A 282 -4.12 -24.42 -8.05
CA LYS A 282 -4.92 -24.68 -9.26
C LYS A 282 -4.62 -26.08 -9.84
N ALA A 283 -3.35 -26.45 -9.95
CA ALA A 283 -2.95 -27.75 -10.47
C ALA A 283 -3.45 -28.91 -9.59
N ILE A 284 -3.51 -28.73 -8.27
CA ILE A 284 -4.10 -29.68 -7.31
C ILE A 284 -5.59 -29.86 -7.57
N GLU A 285 -6.34 -28.78 -7.81
CA GLU A 285 -7.78 -28.86 -8.09
C GLU A 285 -8.05 -29.53 -9.44
N ASP A 286 -7.29 -29.17 -10.48
CA ASP A 286 -7.34 -29.86 -11.78
C ASP A 286 -7.06 -31.37 -11.60
N GLN A 287 -6.05 -31.74 -10.80
CA GLN A 287 -5.69 -33.14 -10.53
C GLN A 287 -6.76 -33.91 -9.76
N LYS A 288 -7.48 -33.28 -8.81
CA LYS A 288 -8.62 -33.93 -8.10
C LYS A 288 -9.72 -34.34 -9.08
N GLU A 289 -10.05 -33.50 -10.06
CA GLU A 289 -11.06 -33.86 -11.05
C GLU A 289 -10.56 -34.99 -11.98
N ILE A 290 -9.26 -35.04 -12.33
CA ILE A 290 -8.69 -36.21 -13.04
C ILE A 290 -8.79 -37.48 -12.21
N VAL A 291 -8.43 -37.44 -10.91
CA VAL A 291 -8.55 -38.59 -9.99
C VAL A 291 -9.98 -39.11 -9.98
N LYS A 292 -10.94 -38.22 -9.72
CA LYS A 292 -12.38 -38.49 -9.66
C LYS A 292 -12.94 -39.04 -10.98
N ASP A 293 -12.50 -38.55 -12.13
CA ASP A 293 -12.94 -39.05 -13.44
C ASP A 293 -12.27 -40.39 -13.82
N THR A 294 -11.00 -40.57 -13.46
CA THR A 294 -10.27 -41.84 -13.67
C THR A 294 -10.80 -42.92 -12.72
N GLU A 295 -11.20 -42.58 -11.49
CA GLU A 295 -11.91 -43.48 -10.57
C GLU A 295 -13.27 -43.93 -11.12
N LYS A 296 -14.07 -43.02 -11.71
CA LYS A 296 -15.31 -43.39 -12.42
C LYS A 296 -15.02 -44.34 -13.59
N ALA A 297 -13.92 -44.09 -14.32
CA ALA A 297 -13.49 -44.96 -15.41
C ALA A 297 -12.98 -46.33 -14.91
N ALA A 298 -12.35 -46.40 -13.74
CA ALA A 298 -11.88 -47.63 -13.10
C ALA A 298 -13.02 -48.45 -12.49
N GLY A 299 -14.00 -47.80 -11.86
CA GLY A 299 -15.27 -48.42 -11.45
C GLY A 299 -16.11 -48.97 -12.61
N GLY A 300 -15.71 -48.70 -13.86
CA GLY A 300 -16.32 -49.20 -15.09
C GLY A 300 -15.99 -50.65 -15.46
N GLU A 301 -15.25 -51.40 -14.63
CA GLU A 301 -15.23 -52.87 -14.67
C GLU A 301 -16.38 -53.49 -13.83
N GLN A 302 -17.51 -52.78 -13.77
CA GLN A 302 -18.76 -53.36 -13.33
C GLN A 302 -19.36 -54.22 -14.45
N ASP A 303 -19.54 -55.50 -14.13
CA ASP A 303 -20.48 -56.37 -14.83
C ASP A 303 -21.85 -55.69 -14.96
N PHE A 304 -22.59 -55.97 -16.03
CA PHE A 304 -23.85 -55.31 -16.36
C PHE A 304 -24.86 -55.39 -15.21
N ASP A 305 -24.81 -56.49 -14.44
CA ASP A 305 -25.57 -56.73 -13.22
C ASP A 305 -25.29 -55.69 -12.11
N LYS A 306 -24.02 -55.31 -11.88
CA LYS A 306 -23.64 -54.30 -10.88
C LYS A 306 -24.06 -52.90 -11.31
N TRP A 307 -23.92 -52.58 -12.59
CA TRP A 307 -24.41 -51.32 -13.16
C TRP A 307 -25.93 -51.22 -13.01
N LEU A 308 -26.67 -52.31 -13.25
CA LEU A 308 -28.11 -52.39 -13.01
C LEU A 308 -28.49 -52.19 -11.53
N GLU A 309 -27.77 -52.82 -10.58
CA GLU A 309 -28.00 -52.54 -9.15
C GLU A 309 -27.78 -51.07 -8.79
N GLN A 310 -26.77 -50.43 -9.36
CA GLN A 310 -26.49 -49.01 -9.13
C GLN A 310 -27.59 -48.12 -9.73
N GLN A 311 -28.09 -48.44 -10.93
CA GLN A 311 -29.25 -47.77 -11.53
C GLN A 311 -30.55 -47.99 -10.73
N LYS A 312 -30.74 -49.18 -10.12
CA LYS A 312 -31.86 -49.42 -9.19
C LYS A 312 -31.79 -48.58 -7.92
N LYS A 313 -30.59 -48.32 -7.39
CA LYS A 313 -30.39 -47.41 -6.23
C LYS A 313 -30.62 -45.94 -6.62
N ALA A 314 -30.17 -45.53 -7.80
CA ALA A 314 -30.30 -44.16 -8.28
C ALA A 314 -31.71 -43.80 -8.77
N ASN A 315 -32.50 -44.76 -9.25
CA ASN A 315 -33.80 -44.52 -9.86
C ASN A 315 -34.93 -45.32 -9.18
N PRO A 316 -35.80 -44.66 -8.38
CA PRO A 316 -36.92 -45.31 -7.68
C PRO A 316 -37.90 -46.08 -8.58
N ARG A 317 -37.95 -45.77 -9.88
CA ARG A 317 -38.77 -46.51 -10.86
C ARG A 317 -38.14 -47.86 -11.24
N LEU A 318 -36.81 -47.94 -11.29
CA LEU A 318 -36.09 -49.18 -11.58
C LEU A 318 -36.00 -50.08 -10.34
N ALA A 319 -35.97 -49.50 -9.13
CA ALA A 319 -35.94 -50.22 -7.86
C ALA A 319 -37.02 -51.32 -7.75
N LYS A 320 -38.24 -51.03 -8.21
CA LYS A 320 -39.40 -51.95 -8.15
C LYS A 320 -39.40 -53.05 -9.23
N THR A 321 -38.53 -52.98 -10.23
CA THR A 321 -38.48 -53.96 -11.32
C THR A 321 -37.58 -55.14 -10.96
N PRO A 322 -37.99 -56.41 -11.17
CA PRO A 322 -37.13 -57.57 -11.01
C PRO A 322 -35.87 -57.45 -11.88
N LEU A 323 -34.71 -57.84 -11.34
CA LEU A 323 -33.41 -57.64 -11.99
C LEU A 323 -33.38 -58.28 -13.39
N GLU A 324 -33.97 -59.47 -13.55
CA GLU A 324 -33.90 -60.22 -14.81
C GLU A 324 -34.73 -59.59 -15.94
N LYS A 325 -35.74 -58.77 -15.60
CA LYS A 325 -36.45 -57.92 -16.57
C LYS A 325 -35.66 -56.69 -16.98
N LEU A 326 -34.73 -56.23 -16.14
CA LEU A 326 -33.83 -55.12 -16.47
C LEU A 326 -32.62 -55.60 -17.29
N LYS A 327 -32.13 -56.82 -17.01
CA LYS A 327 -31.08 -57.48 -17.80
C LYS A 327 -31.48 -57.71 -19.26
N SER A 328 -32.78 -57.92 -19.50
CA SER A 328 -33.38 -58.11 -20.83
C SER A 328 -33.91 -56.83 -21.47
N ASP A 329 -33.76 -55.66 -20.82
CA ASP A 329 -34.16 -54.38 -21.42
C ASP A 329 -33.08 -53.88 -22.41
N ALA A 330 -33.39 -54.01 -23.70
CA ALA A 330 -32.52 -53.58 -24.79
C ALA A 330 -32.16 -52.07 -24.74
N ARG A 331 -32.95 -51.21 -24.07
CA ARG A 331 -32.61 -49.79 -23.87
C ARG A 331 -31.53 -49.63 -22.81
N LEU A 332 -31.60 -50.40 -21.72
CA LEU A 332 -30.59 -50.39 -20.66
C LEU A 332 -29.29 -51.03 -21.14
N GLN A 333 -29.34 -52.14 -21.87
CA GLN A 333 -28.15 -52.69 -22.55
C GLN A 333 -27.53 -51.69 -23.53
N LYS A 334 -28.34 -51.02 -24.36
CA LYS A 334 -27.84 -50.02 -25.31
C LYS A 334 -27.28 -48.76 -24.61
N GLN A 335 -27.81 -48.37 -23.45
CA GLN A 335 -27.23 -47.30 -22.63
C GLN A 335 -25.90 -47.72 -22.01
N PHE A 336 -25.80 -48.94 -21.47
CA PHE A 336 -24.55 -49.49 -20.94
C PHE A 336 -23.47 -49.60 -22.01
N GLU A 337 -23.79 -50.16 -23.19
CA GLU A 337 -22.85 -50.23 -24.32
C GLU A 337 -22.50 -48.84 -24.89
N ALA A 338 -23.43 -47.88 -24.92
CA ALA A 338 -23.10 -46.49 -25.29
C ALA A 338 -22.18 -45.82 -24.26
N GLN A 339 -22.41 -46.03 -22.96
CA GLN A 339 -21.55 -45.52 -21.90
C GLN A 339 -20.15 -46.16 -21.94
N LYS A 340 -20.08 -47.46 -22.22
CA LYS A 340 -18.83 -48.20 -22.45
C LYS A 340 -18.09 -47.71 -23.69
N LYS A 341 -18.82 -47.38 -24.77
CA LYS A 341 -18.25 -46.86 -26.03
C LYS A 341 -17.79 -45.39 -25.94
N GLY A 342 -18.31 -44.60 -25.00
CA GLY A 342 -17.83 -43.23 -24.73
C GLY A 342 -16.66 -43.14 -23.74
N ARG A 343 -16.28 -44.24 -23.08
CA ARG A 343 -15.12 -44.27 -22.16
C ARG A 343 -13.77 -43.96 -22.83
N PRO A 344 -13.45 -44.46 -24.06
CA PRO A 344 -12.19 -44.11 -24.73
C PRO A 344 -12.00 -42.61 -24.89
N ASP A 345 -13.06 -41.90 -25.31
CA ASP A 345 -13.03 -40.44 -25.48
C ASP A 345 -12.81 -39.71 -24.14
N MET A 346 -13.43 -40.20 -23.06
CA MET A 346 -13.18 -39.68 -21.71
C MET A 346 -11.74 -39.94 -21.26
N VAL A 347 -11.20 -41.14 -21.48
CA VAL A 347 -9.82 -41.50 -21.07
C VAL A 347 -8.79 -40.68 -21.86
N ALA A 348 -8.98 -40.49 -23.18
CA ALA A 348 -8.12 -39.63 -23.99
C ALA A 348 -8.15 -38.17 -23.51
N ALA A 349 -9.33 -37.65 -23.16
CA ALA A 349 -9.46 -36.30 -22.60
C ALA A 349 -8.78 -36.14 -21.22
N GLN A 350 -8.82 -37.17 -20.36
CA GLN A 350 -8.05 -37.16 -19.11
C GLN A 350 -6.55 -37.30 -19.37
N GLU A 351 -6.12 -38.11 -20.33
CA GLU A 351 -4.70 -38.26 -20.69
C GLU A 351 -4.08 -36.93 -21.15
N GLN A 352 -4.80 -36.17 -21.98
CA GLN A 352 -4.39 -34.84 -22.41
C GLN A 352 -4.26 -33.87 -21.22
N LYS A 353 -5.30 -33.76 -20.38
CA LYS A 353 -5.26 -32.92 -19.17
C LYS A 353 -4.11 -33.31 -18.24
N GLN A 354 -3.88 -34.61 -18.08
CA GLN A 354 -2.81 -35.13 -17.24
C GLN A 354 -1.43 -34.72 -17.77
N GLY A 355 -1.27 -34.64 -19.10
CA GLY A 355 -0.09 -34.07 -19.75
C GLY A 355 0.07 -32.55 -19.54
N GLU A 356 -1.02 -31.79 -19.61
CA GLU A 356 -1.01 -30.33 -19.38
C GLU A 356 -0.67 -29.97 -17.91
N ILE A 357 -1.13 -30.76 -16.94
CA ILE A 357 -0.74 -30.59 -15.53
C ILE A 357 0.72 -31.01 -15.33
N ALA A 358 1.17 -32.12 -15.94
CA ALA A 358 2.56 -32.57 -15.83
C ALA A 358 3.56 -31.54 -16.38
N GLY A 359 3.22 -30.84 -17.48
CA GLY A 359 4.01 -29.73 -18.01
C GLY A 359 4.09 -28.54 -17.03
N ARG A 360 2.94 -28.11 -16.49
CA ARG A 360 2.90 -27.05 -15.45
C ARG A 360 3.70 -27.43 -14.20
N ASN A 361 3.65 -28.68 -13.77
CA ASN A 361 4.42 -29.18 -12.61
C ASN A 361 5.93 -29.16 -12.87
N ASP A 362 6.41 -29.48 -14.07
CA ASP A 362 7.84 -29.38 -14.42
C ASP A 362 8.31 -27.91 -14.42
N GLU A 363 7.56 -27.00 -15.04
CA GLU A 363 7.86 -25.56 -15.02
C GLU A 363 7.92 -25.01 -13.58
N MET A 364 6.96 -25.39 -12.72
CA MET A 364 6.98 -25.05 -11.30
C MET A 364 8.18 -25.68 -10.59
N ALA A 365 8.47 -26.97 -10.78
CA ALA A 365 9.61 -27.66 -10.16
C ALA A 365 10.95 -27.03 -10.56
N GLN A 366 11.11 -26.61 -11.82
CA GLN A 366 12.29 -25.91 -12.30
C GLN A 366 12.43 -24.50 -11.69
N SER A 367 11.33 -23.77 -11.50
CA SER A 367 11.36 -22.46 -10.83
C SER A 367 11.67 -22.57 -9.33
N LEU A 368 11.16 -23.62 -8.68
CA LEU A 368 11.35 -23.87 -7.24
C LEU A 368 12.66 -24.56 -6.89
N ALA A 369 13.37 -25.17 -7.86
CA ALA A 369 14.60 -25.92 -7.62
C ALA A 369 15.69 -25.16 -6.85
N LYS A 370 15.72 -23.82 -6.95
CA LYS A 370 16.65 -22.95 -6.21
C LYS A 370 16.08 -22.38 -4.91
N THR A 371 14.76 -22.38 -4.77
CA THR A 371 14.04 -21.43 -3.92
C THR A 371 13.21 -22.15 -2.84
N ALA A 372 12.65 -23.33 -3.18
CA ALA A 372 12.08 -24.35 -2.29
C ALA A 372 12.42 -25.76 -2.84
N PRO A 373 13.68 -26.23 -2.69
CA PRO A 373 14.16 -27.46 -3.34
C PRO A 373 13.42 -28.73 -2.90
N GLU A 374 12.83 -28.77 -1.70
CA GLU A 374 12.02 -29.90 -1.26
C GLU A 374 10.64 -29.95 -1.95
N ALA A 375 10.00 -28.80 -2.17
CA ALA A 375 8.76 -28.73 -2.94
C ALA A 375 9.01 -29.10 -4.41
N ALA A 376 10.14 -28.64 -4.98
CA ALA A 376 10.57 -29.02 -6.33
C ALA A 376 10.80 -30.54 -6.50
N ARG A 377 11.29 -31.24 -5.47
CA ARG A 377 11.44 -32.71 -5.50
C ARG A 377 10.08 -33.40 -5.50
N ASP A 378 9.16 -32.95 -4.65
CA ASP A 378 7.81 -33.54 -4.56
C ASP A 378 7.00 -33.31 -5.85
N LEU A 379 7.15 -32.16 -6.51
CA LEU A 379 6.55 -31.91 -7.83
C LEU A 379 7.10 -32.82 -8.92
N LYS A 380 8.38 -33.20 -8.87
CA LYS A 380 8.96 -34.21 -9.78
C LYS A 380 8.42 -35.62 -9.49
N ALA A 381 8.31 -36.00 -8.22
CA ALA A 381 7.67 -37.25 -7.85
C ALA A 381 6.20 -37.30 -8.30
N ALA A 382 5.48 -36.18 -8.21
CA ALA A 382 4.13 -36.06 -8.78
C ALA A 382 4.15 -36.23 -10.30
N GLN A 383 5.08 -35.58 -11.02
CA GLN A 383 5.22 -35.69 -12.47
C GLN A 383 5.49 -37.12 -12.95
N GLU A 384 6.36 -37.87 -12.25
CA GLU A 384 6.59 -39.30 -12.51
C GLU A 384 5.28 -40.09 -12.38
N LYS A 385 4.50 -39.85 -11.32
CA LYS A 385 3.20 -40.51 -11.13
C LYS A 385 2.14 -40.09 -12.16
N MET A 386 2.20 -38.87 -12.69
CA MET A 386 1.37 -38.44 -13.81
C MET A 386 1.73 -39.16 -15.12
N GLN A 387 3.01 -39.46 -15.34
CA GLN A 387 3.46 -40.26 -16.49
C GLN A 387 3.00 -41.72 -16.34
N ASP A 388 3.20 -42.34 -15.16
CA ASP A 388 2.67 -43.68 -14.85
C ASP A 388 1.15 -43.76 -15.03
N ALA A 389 0.41 -42.70 -14.68
CA ALA A 389 -1.04 -42.61 -14.90
C ALA A 389 -1.42 -42.55 -16.39
N ARG A 390 -0.66 -41.80 -17.20
CA ARG A 390 -0.87 -41.72 -18.66
C ARG A 390 -0.58 -43.04 -19.36
N SER A 391 0.53 -43.72 -19.02
CA SER A 391 0.83 -45.05 -19.54
C SER A 391 -0.29 -46.03 -19.19
N ALA A 392 -0.75 -46.06 -17.94
CA ALA A 392 -1.86 -46.92 -17.53
C ALA A 392 -3.20 -46.56 -18.23
N MET A 393 -3.46 -45.29 -18.55
CA MET A 393 -4.62 -44.89 -19.36
C MET A 393 -4.52 -45.39 -20.81
N SER A 394 -3.32 -45.31 -21.40
CA SER A 394 -3.03 -45.81 -22.75
C SER A 394 -3.17 -47.33 -22.84
N ASP A 395 -2.66 -48.05 -21.84
CA ASP A 395 -2.80 -49.52 -21.68
C ASP A 395 -4.22 -49.98 -21.27
N HIS A 396 -5.18 -49.04 -21.18
CA HIS A 396 -6.55 -49.24 -20.70
C HIS A 396 -6.67 -49.83 -19.27
N ASN A 397 -5.59 -49.78 -18.48
CA ASN A 397 -5.53 -50.22 -17.08
C ASN A 397 -6.04 -49.11 -16.13
N ALA A 398 -7.35 -48.89 -16.15
CA ALA A 398 -8.00 -47.83 -15.37
C ALA A 398 -7.75 -47.91 -13.85
N PRO A 399 -7.70 -49.09 -13.17
CA PRO A 399 -7.34 -49.18 -11.76
C PRO A 399 -5.92 -48.68 -11.46
N ALA A 400 -4.93 -49.02 -12.29
CA ALA A 400 -3.57 -48.50 -12.13
C ALA A 400 -3.51 -46.99 -12.41
N ALA A 401 -4.22 -46.51 -13.44
CA ALA A 401 -4.32 -45.09 -13.74
C ALA A 401 -4.91 -44.27 -12.57
N ALA A 402 -5.99 -44.76 -11.95
CA ALA A 402 -6.62 -44.10 -10.81
C ALA A 402 -5.66 -44.03 -9.61
N LYS A 403 -4.97 -45.13 -9.29
CA LYS A 403 -3.96 -45.15 -8.22
C LYS A 403 -2.81 -44.18 -8.50
N ASN A 404 -2.23 -44.21 -9.69
CA ASN A 404 -1.13 -43.33 -10.06
C ASN A 404 -1.55 -41.85 -10.03
N ALA A 405 -2.79 -41.54 -10.42
CA ALA A 405 -3.35 -40.18 -10.30
C ALA A 405 -3.54 -39.74 -8.83
N GLN A 406 -3.91 -40.64 -7.92
CA GLN A 406 -3.98 -40.39 -6.47
C GLN A 406 -2.59 -40.16 -5.87
N ASP A 407 -1.61 -41.01 -6.21
CA ASP A 407 -0.22 -40.87 -5.76
C ASP A 407 0.37 -39.52 -6.22
N ALA A 408 0.07 -39.09 -7.45
CA ALA A 408 0.43 -37.76 -7.97
C ALA A 408 -0.21 -36.62 -7.16
N LEU A 409 -1.51 -36.71 -6.84
CA LEU A 409 -2.22 -35.72 -6.02
C LEU A 409 -1.60 -35.61 -4.62
N ALA A 410 -1.27 -36.73 -3.97
CA ALA A 410 -0.65 -36.75 -2.65
C ALA A 410 0.73 -36.06 -2.68
N ALA A 411 1.56 -36.33 -3.68
CA ALA A 411 2.85 -35.66 -3.85
C ALA A 411 2.70 -34.14 -4.09
N MET A 412 1.70 -33.68 -4.84
CA MET A 412 1.42 -32.25 -5.01
C MET A 412 0.96 -31.58 -3.70
N GLN A 413 0.18 -32.26 -2.87
CA GLN A 413 -0.22 -31.75 -1.55
C GLN A 413 0.98 -31.65 -0.59
N MET A 414 1.95 -32.57 -0.66
CA MET A 414 3.20 -32.45 0.09
C MET A 414 4.05 -31.27 -0.40
N ALA A 415 4.11 -31.04 -1.72
CA ALA A 415 4.78 -29.88 -2.31
C ALA A 415 4.15 -28.55 -1.85
N ASP A 416 2.81 -28.45 -1.82
CA ASP A 416 2.10 -27.26 -1.34
C ASP A 416 2.34 -27.00 0.15
N ALA A 417 2.28 -28.05 1.00
CA ALA A 417 2.60 -27.91 2.42
C ALA A 417 4.05 -27.45 2.68
N LYS A 418 5.01 -27.83 1.82
CA LYS A 418 6.40 -27.35 1.87
C LYS A 418 6.54 -25.92 1.33
N LEU A 419 5.81 -25.56 0.28
CA LEU A 419 5.72 -24.19 -0.23
C LEU A 419 5.17 -23.23 0.84
N GLN A 420 4.09 -23.63 1.52
CA GLN A 420 3.53 -22.90 2.66
C GLN A 420 4.53 -22.78 3.81
N GLN A 421 5.33 -23.82 4.08
CA GLN A 421 6.38 -23.77 5.10
C GLN A 421 7.53 -22.82 4.72
N GLU A 422 7.97 -22.78 3.45
CA GLU A 422 8.98 -21.82 2.99
C GLU A 422 8.43 -20.39 2.92
N LEU A 423 7.16 -20.20 2.55
CA LEU A 423 6.46 -18.92 2.65
C LEU A 423 6.39 -18.45 4.10
N GLY A 424 5.93 -19.28 5.02
CA GLY A 424 5.88 -18.94 6.44
C GLY A 424 7.26 -18.65 7.04
N LYS A 425 8.34 -19.28 6.55
CA LYS A 425 9.71 -18.92 6.91
C LYS A 425 10.12 -17.56 6.35
N GLU A 426 9.90 -17.29 5.06
CA GLU A 426 10.19 -15.99 4.44
C GLU A 426 9.39 -14.86 5.08
N GLU A 427 8.09 -15.08 5.36
CA GLU A 427 7.19 -14.10 5.98
C GLU A 427 7.51 -13.88 7.46
N ALA A 428 7.92 -14.92 8.20
CA ALA A 428 8.43 -14.78 9.57
C ALA A 428 9.83 -14.13 9.63
N LEU A 429 10.70 -14.39 8.65
CA LEU A 429 11.99 -13.70 8.51
C LEU A 429 11.81 -12.22 8.09
N ALA A 430 10.79 -11.92 7.30
CA ALA A 430 10.36 -10.56 6.98
C ALA A 430 9.55 -9.89 8.11
N GLY A 431 9.09 -10.67 9.10
CA GLY A 431 8.46 -10.21 10.34
C GLY A 431 7.13 -9.47 10.19
N LYS A 432 6.48 -9.51 9.02
CA LYS A 432 5.32 -8.64 8.71
C LYS A 432 4.29 -9.28 7.76
N SER A 433 3.17 -9.76 8.32
CA SER A 433 1.85 -9.45 7.71
C SER A 433 1.41 -8.01 8.03
N GLY A 434 2.02 -7.42 9.06
CA GLY A 434 1.62 -6.13 9.66
C GLY A 434 0.40 -6.24 10.58
N ASP A 435 -0.13 -7.45 10.79
CA ASP A 435 -1.37 -7.70 11.52
C ASP A 435 -1.18 -8.82 12.57
N PRO A 436 -0.91 -8.45 13.84
CA PRO A 436 -0.67 -9.42 14.91
C PRO A 436 -1.83 -10.40 15.13
N VAL A 437 -3.06 -10.03 14.77
CA VAL A 437 -4.23 -10.92 14.88
C VAL A 437 -4.14 -12.04 13.84
N LYS A 438 -3.78 -11.72 12.60
CA LYS A 438 -3.58 -12.73 11.54
C LYS A 438 -2.38 -13.64 11.84
N ASP A 439 -1.28 -13.09 12.34
CA ASP A 439 -0.09 -13.87 12.69
C ASP A 439 -0.40 -14.88 13.81
N LEU A 440 -1.18 -14.47 14.82
CA LEU A 440 -1.67 -15.38 15.87
C LEU A 440 -2.68 -16.41 15.34
N GLN A 441 -3.59 -16.04 14.43
CA GLN A 441 -4.53 -16.99 13.81
C GLN A 441 -3.80 -18.03 12.93
N ALA A 442 -2.76 -17.64 12.20
CA ALA A 442 -1.92 -18.56 11.43
C ALA A 442 -1.17 -19.53 12.35
N LEU A 443 -0.56 -19.01 13.42
CA LEU A 443 0.12 -19.85 14.43
C LEU A 443 -0.85 -20.81 15.14
N GLN A 444 -2.08 -20.37 15.42
CA GLN A 444 -3.14 -21.22 15.97
C GLN A 444 -3.47 -22.38 15.03
N GLN A 445 -3.69 -22.11 13.74
CA GLN A 445 -4.00 -23.14 12.74
C GLN A 445 -2.83 -24.13 12.58
N GLN A 446 -1.59 -23.64 12.57
CA GLN A 446 -0.39 -24.48 12.53
C GLN A 446 -0.28 -25.39 13.76
N ALA A 447 -0.57 -24.86 14.96
CA ALA A 447 -0.60 -25.64 16.19
C ALA A 447 -1.68 -26.73 16.17
N GLN A 448 -2.89 -26.43 15.66
CA GLN A 448 -3.97 -27.40 15.48
C GLN A 448 -3.62 -28.49 14.47
N ALA A 449 -3.04 -28.12 13.32
CA ALA A 449 -2.62 -29.06 12.29
C ALA A 449 -1.52 -30.01 12.81
N LEU A 450 -0.53 -29.49 13.54
CA LEU A 450 0.50 -30.33 14.17
C LEU A 450 -0.08 -31.21 15.29
N ALA A 451 -1.08 -30.75 16.05
CA ALA A 451 -1.76 -31.58 17.06
C ALA A 451 -2.46 -32.78 16.42
N GLN A 452 -3.17 -32.56 15.31
CA GLN A 452 -3.84 -33.63 14.54
C GLN A 452 -2.81 -34.61 13.94
N GLN A 453 -1.72 -34.10 13.35
CA GLN A 453 -0.66 -34.94 12.80
C GLN A 453 0.04 -35.79 13.87
N GLN A 454 0.32 -35.24 15.06
CA GLN A 454 0.85 -36.02 16.19
C GLN A 454 -0.14 -37.10 16.66
N ALA A 455 -1.42 -36.77 16.77
CA ALA A 455 -2.46 -37.72 17.19
C ALA A 455 -2.67 -38.87 16.18
N GLU A 456 -2.53 -38.60 14.87
CA GLU A 456 -2.60 -39.64 13.83
C GLU A 456 -1.31 -40.48 13.79
N ALA A 457 -0.14 -39.84 13.89
CA ALA A 457 1.15 -40.52 13.91
C ALA A 457 1.35 -41.39 15.16
N ALA A 458 0.61 -41.15 16.25
CA ALA A 458 0.56 -42.02 17.42
C ALA A 458 -0.13 -43.38 17.14
N LYS A 459 -0.98 -43.46 16.10
CA LYS A 459 -1.62 -44.72 15.68
C LYS A 459 -0.69 -45.56 14.79
N ASN A 460 0.10 -44.92 13.94
CA ASN A 460 1.04 -45.54 13.01
C ASN A 460 2.41 -44.84 13.08
N PRO A 461 3.29 -45.23 14.03
CA PRO A 461 4.56 -44.55 14.26
C PRO A 461 5.63 -44.87 13.19
N ASP A 462 5.68 -44.06 12.13
CA ASP A 462 6.77 -44.05 11.15
C ASP A 462 7.99 -43.26 11.66
N LYS A 463 9.15 -43.93 11.72
CA LYS A 463 10.44 -43.37 12.16
C LYS A 463 10.89 -42.14 11.37
N SER A 464 10.65 -42.13 10.06
CA SER A 464 11.08 -41.04 9.17
C SER A 464 10.28 -39.77 9.45
N MET A 465 8.98 -39.93 9.70
CA MET A 465 8.05 -38.82 9.93
C MET A 465 8.24 -38.18 11.31
N GLN A 466 8.57 -38.96 12.35
CA GLN A 466 8.69 -38.45 13.72
C GLN A 466 9.83 -37.43 13.90
N ALA A 467 11.00 -37.63 13.27
CA ALA A 467 12.11 -36.69 13.37
C ALA A 467 11.75 -35.32 12.74
N ALA A 468 11.12 -35.33 11.56
CA ALA A 468 10.62 -34.13 10.91
C ALA A 468 9.50 -33.45 11.73
N MET A 469 8.62 -34.23 12.36
CA MET A 469 7.56 -33.71 13.23
C MET A 469 8.14 -33.01 14.47
N ALA A 470 9.15 -33.61 15.12
CA ALA A 470 9.82 -33.00 16.26
C ALA A 470 10.47 -31.64 15.91
N GLN A 471 11.05 -31.51 14.72
CA GLN A 471 11.57 -30.23 14.23
C GLN A 471 10.46 -29.20 14.00
N LYS A 472 9.33 -29.58 13.37
CA LYS A 472 8.19 -28.68 13.14
C LYS A 472 7.57 -28.18 14.45
N VAL A 473 7.41 -29.07 15.45
CA VAL A 473 6.88 -28.69 16.77
C VAL A 473 7.85 -27.79 17.53
N ASN A 474 9.16 -28.04 17.45
CA ASN A 474 10.18 -27.16 18.04
C ASN A 474 10.20 -25.76 17.40
N GLU A 475 9.96 -25.66 16.09
CA GLU A 475 9.88 -24.36 15.42
C GLU A 475 8.60 -23.59 15.83
N LEU A 476 7.45 -24.27 15.88
CA LEU A 476 6.22 -23.70 16.44
C LEU A 476 6.42 -23.23 17.89
N ALA A 477 7.19 -23.97 18.71
CA ALA A 477 7.48 -23.56 20.08
C ALA A 477 8.29 -22.25 20.18
N LYS A 478 9.23 -22.01 19.25
CA LYS A 478 9.94 -20.72 19.17
C LYS A 478 9.00 -19.59 18.71
N GLN A 479 8.18 -19.84 17.70
CA GLN A 479 7.22 -18.87 17.17
C GLN A 479 6.17 -18.51 18.23
N ALA A 480 5.69 -19.49 19.01
CA ALA A 480 4.83 -19.26 20.16
C ALA A 480 5.53 -18.48 21.29
N ALA A 481 6.81 -18.76 21.57
CA ALA A 481 7.59 -17.96 22.51
C ALA A 481 7.73 -16.48 22.08
N ALA A 482 7.78 -16.21 20.78
CA ALA A 482 7.84 -14.85 20.25
C ALA A 482 6.47 -14.14 20.22
N MET A 483 5.44 -14.79 19.68
CA MET A 483 4.15 -14.12 19.37
C MET A 483 3.07 -14.38 20.43
N ALA A 484 3.10 -15.55 21.07
CA ALA A 484 2.04 -16.05 21.95
C ALA A 484 2.59 -16.50 23.32
N PRO A 485 3.13 -15.57 24.15
CA PRO A 485 3.84 -15.93 25.38
C PRO A 485 3.02 -16.73 26.40
N LYS A 486 1.67 -16.66 26.37
CA LYS A 486 0.82 -17.52 27.21
C LYS A 486 0.76 -18.97 26.72
N ALA A 487 0.96 -19.20 25.43
CA ALA A 487 0.99 -20.52 24.79
C ALA A 487 2.40 -21.14 24.77
N ALA A 488 3.44 -20.33 24.91
CA ALA A 488 4.84 -20.76 24.87
C ALA A 488 5.17 -21.96 25.78
N PRO A 489 4.70 -22.04 27.04
CA PRO A 489 5.01 -23.19 27.90
C PRO A 489 4.41 -24.51 27.36
N ALA A 490 3.16 -24.48 26.88
CA ALA A 490 2.52 -25.65 26.30
C ALA A 490 3.19 -26.07 24.98
N ALA A 491 3.56 -25.11 24.13
CA ALA A 491 4.27 -25.39 22.89
C ALA A 491 5.69 -25.97 23.14
N GLN A 492 6.40 -25.48 24.15
CA GLN A 492 7.70 -26.03 24.58
C GLN A 492 7.57 -27.45 25.15
N GLN A 493 6.54 -27.72 25.96
CA GLN A 493 6.25 -29.06 26.45
C GLN A 493 5.91 -30.03 25.31
N ALA A 494 5.16 -29.57 24.30
CA ALA A 494 4.94 -30.35 23.08
C ALA A 494 6.23 -30.67 22.32
N ALA A 495 7.15 -29.70 22.19
CA ALA A 495 8.42 -29.90 21.52
C ALA A 495 9.30 -30.94 22.24
N ALA A 496 9.36 -30.89 23.57
CA ALA A 496 10.07 -31.90 24.37
C ALA A 496 9.46 -33.30 24.20
N GLN A 497 8.13 -33.43 24.24
CA GLN A 497 7.43 -34.70 24.03
C GLN A 497 7.63 -35.24 22.59
N ALA A 498 7.61 -34.36 21.58
CA ALA A 498 7.88 -34.74 20.20
C ALA A 498 9.33 -35.24 19.98
N GLN A 499 10.31 -34.67 20.69
CA GLN A 499 11.69 -35.17 20.69
C GLN A 499 11.80 -36.53 21.38
N GLN A 500 11.13 -36.72 22.53
CA GLN A 500 11.07 -38.02 23.22
C GLN A 500 10.46 -39.12 22.34
N ALA A 501 9.39 -38.81 21.60
CA ALA A 501 8.80 -39.72 20.62
C ALA A 501 9.83 -40.16 19.57
N ALA A 502 10.50 -39.19 18.92
CA ALA A 502 11.49 -39.48 17.88
C ALA A 502 12.65 -40.34 18.40
N GLN A 503 13.12 -40.10 19.64
CA GLN A 503 14.13 -40.94 20.30
C GLN A 503 13.62 -42.36 20.57
N ALA A 504 12.39 -42.51 21.07
CA ALA A 504 11.78 -43.82 21.33
C ALA A 504 11.58 -44.64 20.05
N ALA A 505 11.17 -44.01 18.93
CA ALA A 505 11.06 -44.70 17.65
C ALA A 505 12.43 -45.09 17.04
N GLN A 506 13.47 -44.27 17.23
CA GLN A 506 14.84 -44.65 16.89
C GLN A 506 15.31 -45.87 17.73
N ALA A 507 14.93 -45.92 19.01
CA ALA A 507 15.20 -47.03 19.92
C ALA A 507 14.32 -48.29 19.70
N ASN A 508 13.46 -48.33 18.68
CA ASN A 508 12.48 -49.41 18.43
C ASN A 508 11.45 -49.61 19.57
N GLN A 509 11.02 -48.55 20.25
CA GLN A 509 10.08 -48.59 21.37
C GLN A 509 8.72 -47.95 20.98
N PRO A 510 7.90 -48.62 20.13
CA PRO A 510 6.71 -48.00 19.52
C PRO A 510 5.65 -47.58 20.55
N ALA A 511 5.51 -48.29 21.67
CA ALA A 511 4.57 -47.94 22.73
C ALA A 511 4.95 -46.61 23.43
N GLN A 512 6.24 -46.40 23.73
CA GLN A 512 6.72 -45.14 24.30
C GLN A 512 6.64 -44.00 23.27
N ALA A 513 6.95 -44.29 22.01
CA ALA A 513 6.82 -43.31 20.94
C ALA A 513 5.36 -42.83 20.81
N ALA A 514 4.40 -43.75 20.70
CA ALA A 514 2.97 -43.42 20.63
C ALA A 514 2.47 -42.62 21.85
N GLN A 515 2.90 -43.00 23.06
CA GLN A 515 2.55 -42.27 24.28
C GLN A 515 3.09 -40.83 24.27
N ALA A 516 4.35 -40.63 23.88
CA ALA A 516 4.96 -39.30 23.78
C ALA A 516 4.34 -38.45 22.64
N GLN A 517 3.96 -39.06 21.52
CA GLN A 517 3.21 -38.39 20.44
C GLN A 517 1.83 -37.94 20.92
N GLN A 518 1.11 -38.76 21.68
CA GLN A 518 -0.19 -38.40 22.24
C GLN A 518 -0.08 -37.26 23.27
N ALA A 519 0.97 -37.26 24.10
CA ALA A 519 1.27 -36.14 25.01
C ALA A 519 1.64 -34.85 24.24
N ALA A 520 2.44 -34.96 23.16
CA ALA A 520 2.75 -33.83 22.29
C ALA A 520 1.49 -33.24 21.62
N ALA A 521 0.56 -34.09 21.16
CA ALA A 521 -0.72 -33.66 20.58
C ALA A 521 -1.59 -32.90 21.58
N GLN A 522 -1.68 -33.37 22.83
CA GLN A 522 -2.43 -32.68 23.89
C GLN A 522 -1.84 -31.30 24.21
N ASN A 523 -0.51 -31.21 24.36
CA ASN A 523 0.19 -29.96 24.62
C ASN A 523 0.07 -28.96 23.45
N LEU A 524 0.06 -29.45 22.20
CA LEU A 524 -0.22 -28.61 21.02
C LEU A 524 -1.66 -28.09 20.98
N ALA A 525 -2.64 -28.91 21.36
CA ALA A 525 -4.04 -28.49 21.44
C ALA A 525 -4.23 -27.41 22.52
N GLN A 526 -3.57 -27.56 23.68
CA GLN A 526 -3.54 -26.53 24.72
C GLN A 526 -2.86 -25.24 24.25
N ALA A 527 -1.71 -25.34 23.57
CA ALA A 527 -1.03 -24.19 22.98
C ALA A 527 -1.93 -23.48 21.97
N ALA A 528 -2.60 -24.21 21.08
CA ALA A 528 -3.56 -23.66 20.12
C ALA A 528 -4.72 -22.91 20.80
N GLN A 529 -5.26 -23.45 21.90
CA GLN A 529 -6.31 -22.78 22.68
C GLN A 529 -5.80 -21.48 23.32
N GLN A 530 -4.57 -21.47 23.83
CA GLN A 530 -3.95 -20.28 24.41
C GLN A 530 -3.62 -19.22 23.35
N ILE A 531 -3.16 -19.63 22.16
CA ILE A 531 -2.97 -18.72 21.00
C ILE A 531 -4.32 -18.12 20.60
N ALA A 532 -5.38 -18.92 20.50
CA ALA A 532 -6.73 -18.45 20.15
C ALA A 532 -7.26 -17.37 21.12
N GLN A 533 -7.03 -17.56 22.43
CA GLN A 533 -7.37 -16.57 23.46
C GLN A 533 -6.56 -15.27 23.29
N GLN A 534 -5.28 -15.35 22.94
CA GLN A 534 -4.46 -14.17 22.67
C GLN A 534 -4.87 -13.47 21.36
N ALA A 535 -5.23 -14.23 20.31
CA ALA A 535 -5.75 -13.69 19.05
C ALA A 535 -7.06 -12.92 19.26
N ALA A 536 -8.00 -13.49 20.03
CA ALA A 536 -9.27 -12.82 20.37
C ALA A 536 -9.06 -11.55 21.20
N ALA A 537 -8.15 -11.57 22.18
CA ALA A 537 -7.80 -10.39 22.97
C ALA A 537 -7.14 -9.29 22.12
N ALA A 538 -6.22 -9.67 21.22
CA ALA A 538 -5.60 -8.75 20.26
C ALA A 538 -6.62 -8.14 19.30
N GLN A 539 -7.59 -8.94 18.81
CA GLN A 539 -8.67 -8.47 17.95
C GLN A 539 -9.60 -7.50 18.66
N GLN A 540 -9.95 -7.76 19.92
CA GLN A 540 -10.73 -6.83 20.74
C GLN A 540 -9.97 -5.52 20.98
N ALA A 541 -8.68 -5.59 21.32
CA ALA A 541 -7.82 -4.43 21.50
C ALA A 541 -7.69 -3.58 20.21
N GLN A 542 -7.57 -4.23 19.05
CA GLN A 542 -7.55 -3.57 17.74
C GLN A 542 -8.87 -2.85 17.44
N GLN A 543 -10.02 -3.46 17.77
CA GLN A 543 -11.34 -2.83 17.65
C GLN A 543 -11.50 -1.63 18.60
N GLN A 544 -11.05 -1.75 19.85
CA GLN A 544 -11.04 -0.66 20.82
C GLN A 544 -10.16 0.51 20.35
N GLN A 545 -8.97 0.22 19.83
CA GLN A 545 -8.08 1.24 19.26
C GLN A 545 -8.72 1.97 18.07
N ALA A 546 -9.33 1.23 17.12
CA ALA A 546 -9.99 1.84 15.97
C ALA A 546 -11.19 2.73 16.39
N ALA A 547 -12.01 2.25 17.33
CA ALA A 547 -13.12 3.03 17.88
C ALA A 547 -12.63 4.29 18.61
N ALA A 548 -11.55 4.20 19.39
CA ALA A 548 -10.98 5.33 20.10
C ALA A 548 -10.29 6.35 19.17
N GLN A 549 -9.63 5.92 18.10
CA GLN A 549 -9.11 6.82 17.05
C GLN A 549 -10.23 7.55 16.29
N GLN A 550 -11.33 6.86 15.99
CA GLN A 550 -12.52 7.50 15.42
C GLN A 550 -13.10 8.53 16.41
N ALA A 551 -13.11 8.21 17.70
CA ALA A 551 -13.59 9.11 18.74
C ALA A 551 -12.69 10.35 18.90
N GLU A 552 -11.36 10.19 18.85
CA GLU A 552 -10.41 11.30 18.87
C GLU A 552 -10.64 12.27 17.70
N LYS A 553 -10.86 11.74 16.49
CA LYS A 553 -11.18 12.57 15.30
C LYS A 553 -12.47 13.37 15.48
N GLN A 554 -13.55 12.72 15.92
CA GLN A 554 -14.84 13.40 16.16
C GLN A 554 -14.72 14.48 17.25
N LEU A 555 -13.97 14.20 18.31
CA LEU A 555 -13.71 15.17 19.37
C LEU A 555 -12.87 16.36 18.89
N ALA A 556 -11.87 16.12 18.04
CA ALA A 556 -11.09 17.20 17.44
C ALA A 556 -11.95 18.13 16.56
N GLU A 557 -12.90 17.58 15.80
CA GLU A 557 -13.87 18.37 15.01
C GLU A 557 -14.75 19.25 15.92
N ILE A 558 -15.24 18.70 17.05
CA ILE A 558 -16.01 19.44 18.06
C ILE A 558 -15.16 20.56 18.71
N ILE A 559 -13.91 20.28 19.08
CA ILE A 559 -12.98 21.27 19.65
C ILE A 559 -12.74 22.43 18.68
N ILE A 560 -12.51 22.13 17.39
CA ILE A 560 -12.29 23.16 16.36
C ILE A 560 -13.54 24.02 16.16
N ALA A 561 -14.73 23.41 16.21
CA ALA A 561 -15.99 24.15 16.11
C ALA A 561 -16.19 25.11 17.30
N GLU A 562 -15.94 24.64 18.53
CA GLU A 562 -16.06 25.44 19.75
C GLU A 562 -15.03 26.58 19.80
N GLN A 563 -13.77 26.32 19.44
CA GLN A 563 -12.73 27.35 19.32
C GLN A 563 -13.12 28.44 18.31
N LYS A 564 -13.66 28.03 17.15
CA LYS A 564 -14.10 28.97 16.12
C LYS A 564 -15.27 29.83 16.60
N LEU A 565 -16.20 29.24 17.35
CA LEU A 565 -17.31 29.96 17.96
C LEU A 565 -16.80 30.99 18.98
N GLN A 566 -15.93 30.58 19.91
CA GLN A 566 -15.31 31.47 20.90
C GLN A 566 -14.59 32.67 20.25
N VAL A 567 -13.88 32.45 19.13
CA VAL A 567 -13.24 33.53 18.37
C VAL A 567 -14.27 34.47 17.72
N ASP A 568 -15.41 33.97 17.26
CA ASP A 568 -16.50 34.81 16.73
C ASP A 568 -17.22 35.57 17.86
N THR A 569 -17.46 34.95 19.01
CA THR A 569 -17.98 35.60 20.23
C THR A 569 -17.04 36.71 20.71
N ALA A 570 -15.72 36.49 20.67
CA ALA A 570 -14.72 37.51 21.00
C ALA A 570 -14.72 38.70 20.00
N LYS A 571 -14.93 38.47 18.70
CA LYS A 571 -15.11 39.57 17.73
C LYS A 571 -16.37 40.38 18.04
N SER A 572 -17.48 39.71 18.35
CA SER A 572 -18.74 40.35 18.77
C SER A 572 -18.56 41.15 20.06
N ALA A 573 -17.82 40.63 21.04
CA ALA A 573 -17.47 41.33 22.28
C ALA A 573 -16.77 42.67 22.03
N VAL A 574 -15.81 42.73 21.09
CA VAL A 574 -15.12 43.99 20.71
C VAL A 574 -16.09 45.00 20.08
N VAL A 575 -17.08 44.55 19.31
CA VAL A 575 -18.12 45.42 18.74
C VAL A 575 -19.04 45.98 19.83
N VAL A 576 -19.46 45.15 20.78
CA VAL A 576 -20.25 45.56 21.95
C VAL A 576 -19.48 46.57 22.79
N GLN A 577 -18.20 46.30 23.09
CA GLN A 577 -17.35 47.17 23.91
C GLN A 577 -17.22 48.58 23.31
N LYS A 578 -17.09 48.69 21.98
CA LYS A 578 -17.05 49.98 21.26
C LYS A 578 -18.38 50.75 21.35
N ARG A 579 -19.52 50.05 21.43
CA ARG A 579 -20.86 50.66 21.50
C ARG A 579 -21.38 50.90 22.92
N LYS A 580 -20.74 50.33 23.95
CA LYS A 580 -21.15 50.32 25.37
C LYS A 580 -22.51 49.66 25.68
N VAL A 581 -23.24 49.19 24.67
CA VAL A 581 -24.55 48.52 24.81
C VAL A 581 -24.57 47.33 23.86
N ALA A 582 -24.84 46.15 24.40
CA ALA A 582 -24.98 44.91 23.63
C ALA A 582 -26.37 44.84 22.97
N LYS A 583 -26.44 44.30 21.75
CA LYS A 583 -27.71 43.94 21.10
C LYS A 583 -27.68 42.47 20.70
N ALA A 584 -28.83 41.80 20.69
CA ALA A 584 -28.92 40.40 20.27
C ALA A 584 -28.46 40.20 18.80
N SER A 585 -28.60 41.24 17.97
CA SER A 585 -28.05 41.28 16.61
C SER A 585 -26.53 41.15 16.52
N ASP A 586 -25.80 41.47 17.58
CA ASP A 586 -24.33 41.40 17.61
C ASP A 586 -23.83 39.96 17.78
N PHE A 587 -24.70 39.04 18.21
CA PHE A 587 -24.45 37.60 18.40
C PHE A 587 -25.29 36.73 17.46
N LYS A 588 -25.86 37.32 16.39
CA LYS A 588 -26.80 36.63 15.48
C LYS A 588 -26.17 35.35 14.89
N GLY A 589 -26.82 34.19 15.12
CA GLY A 589 -26.34 32.90 14.63
C GLY A 589 -25.30 32.21 15.53
N GLN A 590 -24.93 32.81 16.67
CA GLN A 590 -24.00 32.19 17.64
C GLN A 590 -24.73 31.27 18.65
N PRO A 591 -25.91 31.62 19.23
CA PRO A 591 -26.68 30.69 20.05
C PRO A 591 -27.07 29.40 19.31
N GLU A 592 -27.41 29.51 18.02
CA GLU A 592 -27.77 28.37 17.19
C GLU A 592 -26.57 27.43 16.99
N LYS A 593 -25.40 27.98 16.61
CA LYS A 593 -24.13 27.22 16.51
C LYS A 593 -23.74 26.57 17.83
N GLN A 594 -23.86 27.27 18.96
CA GLN A 594 -23.55 26.69 20.28
C GLN A 594 -24.44 25.48 20.57
N GLY A 595 -25.72 25.56 20.22
CA GLY A 595 -26.67 24.45 20.34
C GLY A 595 -26.33 23.28 19.41
N GLU A 596 -25.91 23.56 18.17
CA GLU A 596 -25.44 22.54 17.22
C GLU A 596 -24.21 21.79 17.77
N ILE A 597 -23.20 22.51 18.29
CA ILE A 597 -22.00 21.92 18.90
C ILE A 597 -22.36 21.13 20.17
N GLY A 598 -23.30 21.63 20.98
CA GLY A 598 -23.85 20.91 22.13
C GLY A 598 -24.54 19.60 21.74
N GLN A 599 -25.32 19.58 20.65
CA GLN A 599 -25.95 18.36 20.12
C GLN A 599 -24.94 17.39 19.50
N GLN A 600 -23.92 17.88 18.82
CA GLN A 600 -22.80 17.06 18.34
C GLN A 600 -22.07 16.40 19.51
N THR A 601 -21.80 17.15 20.58
CA THR A 601 -21.20 16.65 21.83
C THR A 601 -22.09 15.59 22.49
N ALA A 602 -23.42 15.82 22.58
CA ALA A 602 -24.37 14.85 23.11
C ALA A 602 -24.42 13.55 22.28
N THR A 603 -24.41 13.68 20.95
CA THR A 603 -24.39 12.53 20.03
C THR A 603 -23.08 11.75 20.17
N PHE A 604 -21.96 12.47 20.34
CA PHE A 604 -20.65 11.89 20.56
C PHE A 604 -20.58 11.12 21.90
N VAL A 605 -21.15 11.67 22.98
CA VAL A 605 -21.32 10.97 24.28
C VAL A 605 -22.03 9.63 24.13
N GLY A 606 -23.05 9.55 23.28
CA GLY A 606 -23.78 8.31 22.98
C GLY A 606 -22.97 7.26 22.19
N ASN A 607 -21.92 7.68 21.47
CA ASN A 607 -21.10 6.84 20.61
C ASN A 607 -19.73 6.48 21.22
N LEU A 608 -19.42 6.94 22.44
CA LEU A 608 -18.16 6.63 23.11
C LEU A 608 -18.00 5.12 23.37
N PRO A 609 -16.76 4.60 23.29
CA PRO A 609 -16.44 3.28 23.81
C PRO A 609 -16.87 3.13 25.29
N PRO A 610 -17.53 2.02 25.68
CA PRO A 610 -18.11 1.85 27.02
C PRO A 610 -17.05 1.79 28.15
N ASP A 611 -15.80 1.57 27.76
CA ASP A 611 -14.58 1.52 28.57
C ASP A 611 -13.92 2.90 28.80
N ALA A 612 -14.51 4.00 28.31
CA ALA A 612 -14.01 5.37 28.51
C ALA A 612 -14.87 6.25 29.46
N PRO A 613 -15.16 5.84 30.72
CA PRO A 613 -16.08 6.55 31.62
C PRO A 613 -15.60 7.96 32.00
N ALA A 614 -14.29 8.20 32.07
CA ALA A 614 -13.73 9.52 32.33
C ALA A 614 -13.95 10.50 31.17
N ALA A 615 -13.85 10.02 29.92
CA ALA A 615 -14.14 10.82 28.73
C ALA A 615 -15.63 11.19 28.70
N LYS A 616 -16.50 10.21 28.98
CA LYS A 616 -17.95 10.42 29.06
C LYS A 616 -18.32 11.53 30.06
N SER A 617 -17.84 11.43 31.30
CA SER A 617 -18.13 12.43 32.34
C SER A 617 -17.60 13.83 32.00
N ALA A 618 -16.43 13.92 31.35
CA ALA A 618 -15.90 15.19 30.87
C ALA A 618 -16.77 15.80 29.75
N LEU A 619 -17.29 14.99 28.82
CA LEU A 619 -18.13 15.46 27.72
C LEU A 619 -19.54 15.86 28.18
N GLU A 620 -20.11 15.15 29.16
CA GLU A 620 -21.36 15.57 29.81
C GLU A 620 -21.19 16.95 30.51
N ALA A 621 -20.03 17.19 31.14
CA ALA A 621 -19.71 18.51 31.71
C ALA A 621 -19.46 19.59 30.63
N ALA A 622 -18.86 19.24 29.49
CA ALA A 622 -18.70 20.14 28.35
C ALA A 622 -20.07 20.54 27.77
N GLN A 623 -20.97 19.57 27.56
CA GLN A 623 -22.32 19.79 27.05
C GLN A 623 -23.15 20.71 27.95
N LEU A 624 -23.01 20.57 29.28
CA LEU A 624 -23.65 21.48 30.23
C LEU A 624 -23.14 22.93 30.06
N ALA A 625 -21.82 23.12 30.00
CA ALA A 625 -21.21 24.43 29.78
C ALA A 625 -21.63 25.05 28.43
N MET A 626 -21.71 24.26 27.36
CA MET A 626 -22.24 24.73 26.06
C MET A 626 -23.71 25.17 26.14
N THR A 627 -24.53 24.50 26.95
CA THR A 627 -25.94 24.87 27.17
C THR A 627 -26.06 26.20 27.91
N ASP A 628 -25.18 26.43 28.89
CA ASP A 628 -25.11 27.70 29.62
C ASP A 628 -24.55 28.84 28.74
N ALA A 629 -23.56 28.55 27.88
CA ALA A 629 -23.05 29.47 26.86
C ALA A 629 -24.15 29.86 25.86
N GLN A 630 -24.92 28.89 25.35
CA GLN A 630 -26.03 29.13 24.43
C GLN A 630 -27.07 30.06 25.04
N THR A 631 -27.39 29.83 26.32
CA THR A 631 -28.33 30.65 27.10
C THR A 631 -27.83 32.09 27.27
N ALA A 632 -26.53 32.28 27.52
CA ALA A 632 -25.91 33.59 27.67
C ALA A 632 -25.84 34.38 26.34
N LEU A 633 -25.46 33.71 25.25
CA LEU A 633 -25.43 34.29 23.88
C LEU A 633 -26.82 34.79 23.45
N GLY A 634 -27.90 34.13 23.91
CA GLY A 634 -29.28 34.56 23.68
C GLY A 634 -29.71 35.80 24.47
N LYS A 635 -28.99 36.19 25.52
CA LYS A 635 -29.30 37.32 26.43
C LYS A 635 -28.38 38.54 26.27
N PRO A 636 -27.72 38.69 25.11
CA PRO A 636 -26.51 39.51 24.95
C PRO A 636 -25.47 39.51 26.11
N GLU A 637 -25.36 38.43 26.87
CA GLU A 637 -24.50 38.33 28.07
C GLU A 637 -23.08 37.89 27.70
N VAL A 638 -22.26 38.85 27.25
CA VAL A 638 -20.94 38.60 26.65
C VAL A 638 -19.95 37.85 27.57
N GLN A 639 -19.82 38.27 28.84
CA GLN A 639 -18.86 37.62 29.75
C GLN A 639 -19.30 36.22 30.21
N PRO A 640 -20.56 35.99 30.61
CA PRO A 640 -21.05 34.63 30.88
C PRO A 640 -20.90 33.69 29.68
N ALA A 641 -21.17 34.16 28.45
CA ALA A 641 -20.93 33.37 27.23
C ALA A 641 -19.47 32.95 27.10
N GLN A 642 -18.52 33.91 27.12
CA GLN A 642 -17.09 33.63 26.98
C GLN A 642 -16.54 32.73 28.09
N PHE A 643 -17.03 32.87 29.32
CA PHE A 643 -16.65 32.02 30.44
C PHE A 643 -17.11 30.56 30.22
N ASN A 644 -18.36 30.38 29.78
CA ASN A 644 -18.93 29.05 29.55
C ASN A 644 -18.34 28.37 28.31
N GLU A 645 -18.04 29.10 27.23
CA GLU A 645 -17.27 28.61 26.07
C GLU A 645 -15.86 28.14 26.49
N ALA A 646 -15.17 28.91 27.35
CA ALA A 646 -13.86 28.53 27.85
C ALA A 646 -13.91 27.28 28.75
N LEU A 647 -14.96 27.17 29.59
CA LEU A 647 -15.21 25.99 30.41
C LEU A 647 -15.53 24.76 29.55
N ALA A 648 -16.35 24.92 28.50
CA ALA A 648 -16.64 23.85 27.54
C ALA A 648 -15.35 23.33 26.89
N LEU A 649 -14.49 24.23 26.38
CA LEU A 649 -13.17 23.86 25.84
C LEU A 649 -12.28 23.13 26.86
N GLU A 650 -12.21 23.59 28.11
CA GLU A 650 -11.47 22.89 29.17
C GLU A 650 -11.95 21.44 29.33
N LYS A 651 -13.27 21.22 29.31
CA LYS A 651 -13.86 19.89 29.45
C LYS A 651 -13.70 19.02 28.20
N LEU A 652 -13.75 19.60 27.00
CA LEU A 652 -13.42 18.87 25.76
C LEU A 652 -11.95 18.39 25.75
N TYR A 653 -11.01 19.19 26.25
CA TYR A 653 -9.60 18.77 26.39
C TYR A 653 -9.40 17.71 27.49
N ALA A 654 -10.12 17.80 28.60
CA ALA A 654 -10.15 16.74 29.61
C ALA A 654 -10.68 15.42 29.03
N ALA A 655 -11.72 15.50 28.17
CA ALA A 655 -12.23 14.35 27.45
C ALA A 655 -11.22 13.77 26.46
N GLN A 656 -10.50 14.61 25.72
CA GLN A 656 -9.46 14.16 24.78
C GLN A 656 -8.35 13.42 25.51
N THR A 657 -7.92 13.94 26.66
CA THR A 657 -6.94 13.27 27.53
C THR A 657 -7.42 11.88 27.97
N ALA A 658 -8.72 11.75 28.30
CA ALA A 658 -9.31 10.48 28.71
C ALA A 658 -9.55 9.49 27.55
N VAL A 659 -9.88 9.96 26.34
CA VAL A 659 -9.91 9.13 25.12
C VAL A 659 -8.52 8.60 24.81
N ASN A 660 -7.49 9.45 24.88
CA ASN A 660 -6.11 9.04 24.60
C ASN A 660 -5.60 8.04 25.65
N ALA A 661 -5.98 8.18 26.92
CA ALA A 661 -5.70 7.17 27.94
C ALA A 661 -6.39 5.82 27.67
N ALA A 662 -7.57 5.80 27.05
CA ALA A 662 -8.24 4.57 26.61
C ALA A 662 -7.52 3.93 25.39
N VAL A 663 -7.02 4.74 24.44
CA VAL A 663 -6.14 4.27 23.34
C VAL A 663 -4.90 3.57 23.92
N GLU A 664 -4.21 4.20 24.87
CA GLU A 664 -3.03 3.60 25.51
C GLU A 664 -3.35 2.28 26.23
N GLN A 665 -4.48 2.18 26.92
CA GLN A 665 -4.92 0.94 27.58
C GLN A 665 -5.21 -0.18 26.58
N ALA A 666 -5.89 0.13 25.45
CA ALA A 666 -6.11 -0.82 24.37
C ALA A 666 -4.79 -1.29 23.75
N GLN A 667 -3.84 -0.37 23.51
CA GLN A 667 -2.51 -0.72 22.99
C GLN A 667 -1.70 -1.59 23.97
N GLN A 668 -1.80 -1.35 25.28
CA GLN A 668 -1.17 -2.19 26.30
C GLN A 668 -1.79 -3.59 26.42
N ALA A 669 -3.05 -3.76 26.01
CA ALA A 669 -3.73 -5.05 25.97
C ALA A 669 -3.33 -5.91 24.75
N MET A 670 -2.78 -5.31 23.69
CA MET A 670 -2.18 -6.07 22.60
C MET A 670 -0.92 -6.81 23.07
N PRO A 671 -0.68 -8.06 22.61
CA PRO A 671 0.54 -8.78 22.92
C PRO A 671 1.74 -8.02 22.36
N GLN A 672 2.53 -7.41 23.25
CA GLN A 672 3.74 -6.69 22.88
C GLN A 672 4.69 -7.61 22.13
N GLN A 673 5.05 -7.25 20.90
CA GLN A 673 6.12 -7.94 20.18
C GLN A 673 7.40 -7.87 21.04
N PRO A 674 8.17 -8.96 21.21
CA PRO A 674 9.32 -9.00 22.13
C PRO A 674 10.46 -8.00 21.86
N ASN A 675 10.40 -7.24 20.76
CA ASN A 675 11.36 -6.19 20.40
C ASN A 675 10.82 -4.76 20.59
N ALA A 676 9.57 -4.55 21.04
CA ALA A 676 9.06 -3.22 21.37
C ALA A 676 9.58 -2.81 22.77
N GLN A 677 10.63 -1.99 22.82
CA GLN A 677 11.29 -1.60 24.08
C GLN A 677 10.32 -0.84 25.03
N PRO A 678 10.29 -1.14 26.35
CA PRO A 678 9.27 -0.61 27.29
C PRO A 678 9.19 0.91 27.50
N ASN A 679 10.18 1.70 27.07
CA ASN A 679 10.35 3.08 27.55
C ASN A 679 9.28 4.08 27.07
N ALA A 680 8.72 3.94 25.86
CA ALA A 680 7.91 5.00 25.26
C ALA A 680 6.60 5.29 26.03
N ALA A 681 5.91 4.25 26.51
CA ALA A 681 4.68 4.39 27.28
C ALA A 681 4.92 4.92 28.70
N GLN A 682 6.03 4.53 29.35
CA GLN A 682 6.40 5.06 30.66
C GLN A 682 6.76 6.56 30.60
N VAL A 683 7.46 6.98 29.55
CA VAL A 683 7.77 8.40 29.30
C VAL A 683 6.49 9.21 29.06
N ALA A 684 5.51 8.69 28.31
CA ALA A 684 4.22 9.34 28.10
C ALA A 684 3.47 9.57 29.43
N ALA A 685 3.34 8.52 30.25
CA ALA A 685 2.69 8.59 31.56
C ALA A 685 3.37 9.57 32.52
N GLN A 686 4.71 9.63 32.54
CA GLN A 686 5.47 10.59 33.36
C GLN A 686 5.25 12.04 32.93
N LEU A 687 5.20 12.32 31.61
CA LEU A 687 4.91 13.65 31.10
C LEU A 687 3.47 14.08 31.40
N ALA A 688 2.49 13.18 31.30
CA ALA A 688 1.10 13.44 31.65
C ALA A 688 0.93 13.79 33.15
N GLN A 689 1.57 13.05 34.06
CA GLN A 689 1.54 13.37 35.49
C GLN A 689 2.21 14.72 35.80
N ALA A 690 3.35 15.02 35.19
CA ALA A 690 4.03 16.30 35.37
C ALA A 690 3.13 17.47 34.94
N GLN A 691 2.43 17.33 33.81
CA GLN A 691 1.53 18.35 33.27
C GLN A 691 0.29 18.56 34.17
N GLN A 692 -0.26 17.48 34.73
CA GLN A 692 -1.35 17.56 35.72
C GLN A 692 -0.93 18.33 36.98
N GLN A 693 0.30 18.12 37.47
CA GLN A 693 0.83 18.82 38.64
C GLN A 693 1.07 20.31 38.36
N VAL A 694 1.55 20.68 37.17
CA VAL A 694 1.63 22.10 36.75
C VAL A 694 0.25 22.76 36.71
N ALA A 695 -0.78 22.07 36.21
CA ALA A 695 -2.15 22.59 36.19
C ALA A 695 -2.71 22.82 37.61
N GLN A 696 -2.51 21.88 38.53
CA GLN A 696 -2.90 22.05 39.93
C GLN A 696 -2.16 23.21 40.62
N ALA A 697 -0.86 23.38 40.32
CA ALA A 697 -0.09 24.50 40.84
C ALA A 697 -0.58 25.86 40.31
N ASN A 698 -0.93 25.94 39.03
CA ASN A 698 -1.56 27.13 38.44
C ASN A 698 -2.88 27.47 39.15
N GLN A 699 -3.70 26.47 39.50
CA GLN A 699 -4.93 26.70 40.26
C GLN A 699 -4.65 27.22 41.68
N ALA A 700 -3.64 26.68 42.37
CA ALA A 700 -3.23 27.18 43.68
C ALA A 700 -2.65 28.61 43.64
N LEU A 701 -1.89 28.96 42.59
CA LEU A 701 -1.39 30.33 42.37
C LEU A 701 -2.53 31.32 42.08
N GLN A 702 -3.56 30.91 41.34
CA GLN A 702 -4.74 31.75 41.10
C GLN A 702 -5.55 31.97 42.39
N GLN A 703 -5.72 30.93 43.22
CA GLN A 703 -6.33 31.07 44.55
C GLN A 703 -5.54 32.07 45.41
N ALA A 704 -4.21 31.97 45.42
CA ALA A 704 -3.32 32.90 46.11
C ALA A 704 -3.39 34.36 45.61
N GLN A 705 -3.98 34.63 44.44
CA GLN A 705 -4.15 35.98 43.90
C GLN A 705 -5.56 36.57 44.12
N GLN A 706 -6.48 35.83 44.75
CA GLN A 706 -7.84 36.34 44.97
C GLN A 706 -7.86 37.54 45.95
N PRO A 707 -8.47 38.67 45.57
CA PRO A 707 -8.59 39.84 46.46
C PRO A 707 -9.33 39.49 47.76
N GLY A 708 -8.74 39.85 48.90
CA GLY A 708 -9.34 39.66 50.22
C GLY A 708 -9.02 38.33 50.91
N GLN A 709 -8.18 37.45 50.35
CA GLN A 709 -7.70 36.28 51.11
C GLN A 709 -6.76 36.70 52.26
N PRO A 710 -6.81 36.00 53.42
CA PRO A 710 -5.82 36.19 54.49
C PRO A 710 -4.40 35.85 54.01
N ALA A 711 -3.40 36.62 54.44
CA ALA A 711 -2.00 36.40 54.07
C ALA A 711 -1.50 34.97 54.37
N ALA A 712 -2.01 34.33 55.44
CA ALA A 712 -1.71 32.94 55.75
C ALA A 712 -2.24 31.94 54.70
N ALA A 713 -3.44 32.17 54.15
CA ALA A 713 -4.02 31.34 53.09
C ALA A 713 -3.26 31.54 51.77
N GLN A 714 -2.91 32.79 51.45
CA GLN A 714 -2.05 33.12 50.30
C GLN A 714 -0.68 32.44 50.39
N GLN A 715 -0.05 32.43 51.57
CA GLN A 715 1.22 31.74 51.82
C GLN A 715 1.08 30.20 51.72
N GLN A 716 0.00 29.62 52.24
CA GLN A 716 -0.28 28.18 52.15
C GLN A 716 -0.51 27.73 50.70
N ALA A 717 -1.27 28.52 49.92
CA ALA A 717 -1.50 28.26 48.51
C ALA A 717 -0.21 28.38 47.67
N ALA A 718 0.64 29.37 47.97
CA ALA A 718 1.96 29.52 47.36
C ALA A 718 2.89 28.31 47.67
N GLN A 719 2.91 27.83 48.91
CA GLN A 719 3.67 26.63 49.31
C GLN A 719 3.16 25.37 48.60
N LYS A 720 1.84 25.21 48.48
CA LYS A 720 1.22 24.09 47.75
C LYS A 720 1.60 24.10 46.26
N ALA A 721 1.54 25.27 45.63
CA ALA A 721 1.99 25.43 44.24
C ALA A 721 3.48 25.13 44.07
N ALA A 722 4.32 25.57 45.01
CA ALA A 722 5.76 25.31 44.98
C ALA A 722 6.07 23.79 45.03
N ALA A 723 5.40 23.05 45.92
CA ALA A 723 5.55 21.60 46.03
C ALA A 723 5.12 20.87 44.75
N GLN A 724 3.97 21.25 44.17
CA GLN A 724 3.45 20.65 42.93
C GLN A 724 4.35 20.94 41.72
N LEU A 725 4.89 22.16 41.60
CA LEU A 725 5.85 22.50 40.54
C LEU A 725 7.20 21.79 40.70
N ALA A 726 7.67 21.59 41.93
CA ALA A 726 8.89 20.82 42.19
C ALA A 726 8.71 19.32 41.83
N GLN A 727 7.55 18.74 42.14
CA GLN A 727 7.24 17.37 41.77
C GLN A 727 7.11 17.20 40.25
N ALA A 728 6.47 18.16 39.56
CA ALA A 728 6.38 18.17 38.11
C ALA A 728 7.76 18.24 37.44
N ALA A 729 8.66 19.07 38.00
CA ALA A 729 10.03 19.18 37.52
C ALA A 729 10.80 17.85 37.62
N ALA A 730 10.63 17.12 38.73
CA ALA A 730 11.26 15.82 38.92
C ALA A 730 10.75 14.77 37.92
N GLN A 731 9.43 14.70 37.71
CA GLN A 731 8.82 13.75 36.76
C GLN A 731 9.18 14.05 35.30
N ALA A 732 9.15 15.32 34.89
CA ALA A 732 9.59 15.74 33.56
C ALA A 732 11.09 15.50 33.33
N GLY A 733 11.92 15.69 34.36
CA GLY A 733 13.35 15.37 34.32
C GLY A 733 13.62 13.86 34.20
N GLN A 734 12.85 13.02 34.88
CA GLN A 734 12.92 11.56 34.74
C GLN A 734 12.48 11.09 33.34
N ALA A 735 11.39 11.65 32.81
CA ALA A 735 10.94 11.37 31.45
C ALA A 735 12.02 11.72 30.42
N ALA A 736 12.67 12.88 30.57
CA ALA A 736 13.79 13.31 29.73
C ALA A 736 15.09 12.51 29.91
N ALA A 737 15.25 11.79 31.02
CA ALA A 737 16.36 10.86 31.24
C ALA A 737 16.08 9.46 30.68
N GLN A 738 14.79 9.08 30.57
CA GLN A 738 14.34 7.76 30.11
C GLN A 738 13.94 7.75 28.61
N THR A 739 13.75 8.91 27.98
CA THR A 739 13.65 9.04 26.52
C THR A 739 14.83 8.38 25.82
N MET A 740 14.56 7.54 24.82
CA MET A 740 15.61 6.83 24.09
C MET A 740 16.56 7.79 23.37
N PRO A 741 17.87 7.49 23.29
CA PRO A 741 18.83 8.26 22.52
C PRO A 741 18.42 8.25 21.03
N GLY A 742 17.90 9.38 20.56
CA GLY A 742 17.31 9.53 19.22
C GLY A 742 16.15 10.52 19.19
N ASN A 743 15.36 10.62 20.26
CA ASN A 743 14.21 11.53 20.32
C ASN A 743 14.52 12.85 21.06
N ALA A 744 15.44 13.62 20.47
CA ALA A 744 15.97 14.85 21.07
C ALA A 744 14.89 15.92 21.31
N THR A 745 13.84 15.98 20.49
CA THR A 745 12.72 16.93 20.64
C THR A 745 11.89 16.66 21.89
N VAL A 746 11.53 15.40 22.17
CA VAL A 746 10.85 15.04 23.43
C VAL A 746 11.75 15.33 24.62
N GLN A 747 13.02 14.94 24.55
CA GLN A 747 13.98 15.16 25.63
C GLN A 747 14.18 16.66 25.93
N GLN A 748 14.33 17.50 24.91
CA GLN A 748 14.56 18.93 25.05
C GLN A 748 13.31 19.66 25.55
N ALA A 749 12.12 19.32 25.04
CA ALA A 749 10.86 19.89 25.51
C ALA A 749 10.53 19.46 26.95
N ALA A 750 10.80 18.20 27.31
CA ALA A 750 10.66 17.70 28.67
C ALA A 750 11.64 18.38 29.65
N GLN A 751 12.90 18.59 29.25
CA GLN A 751 13.87 19.38 30.02
C GLN A 751 13.45 20.84 30.17
N ALA A 752 12.94 21.48 29.12
CA ALA A 752 12.42 22.84 29.19
C ALA A 752 11.22 22.94 30.16
N GLY A 753 10.31 21.96 30.13
CA GLY A 753 9.21 21.80 31.08
C GLY A 753 9.72 21.65 32.52
N ALA A 754 10.70 20.79 32.73
CA ALA A 754 11.31 20.57 34.04
C ALA A 754 11.99 21.84 34.60
N GLN A 755 12.74 22.57 33.77
CA GLN A 755 13.42 23.81 34.17
C GLN A 755 12.43 24.94 34.48
N ALA A 756 11.38 25.09 33.66
CA ALA A 756 10.33 26.09 33.90
C ALA A 756 9.54 25.77 35.19
N ALA A 757 9.18 24.49 35.41
CA ALA A 757 8.52 24.06 36.64
C ALA A 757 9.41 24.32 37.88
N ALA A 758 10.70 23.96 37.83
CA ALA A 758 11.63 24.24 38.92
C ALA A 758 11.77 25.75 39.22
N LYS A 759 11.86 26.60 38.19
CA LYS A 759 11.86 28.07 38.36
C LYS A 759 10.55 28.57 38.97
N GLY A 760 9.41 28.06 38.53
CA GLY A 760 8.10 28.38 39.09
C GLY A 760 7.99 28.00 40.56
N ALA A 761 8.52 26.84 40.97
CA ALA A 761 8.57 26.41 42.36
C ALA A 761 9.36 27.39 43.25
N VAL A 762 10.53 27.85 42.78
CA VAL A 762 11.35 28.83 43.50
C VAL A 762 10.65 30.19 43.61
N GLN A 763 10.03 30.68 42.54
CA GLN A 763 9.28 31.95 42.56
C GLN A 763 8.04 31.87 43.48
N ALA A 764 7.33 30.72 43.51
CA ALA A 764 6.20 30.49 44.40
C ALA A 764 6.63 30.46 45.87
N ALA A 765 7.72 29.76 46.19
CA ALA A 765 8.30 29.74 47.54
C ALA A 765 8.78 31.14 47.99
N GLY A 766 9.33 31.93 47.06
CA GLY A 766 9.69 33.34 47.26
C GLY A 766 8.52 34.33 47.23
N GLN A 767 7.26 33.86 47.22
CA GLN A 767 6.04 34.66 47.19
C GLN A 767 5.87 35.58 45.96
N ASN A 768 6.69 35.41 44.92
CA ASN A 768 6.59 36.16 43.66
C ASN A 768 5.54 35.50 42.74
N LEU A 769 4.27 35.57 43.15
CA LEU A 769 3.15 34.86 42.51
C LEU A 769 3.01 35.14 40.99
N PRO A 770 3.19 36.37 40.46
CA PRO A 770 3.09 36.62 39.02
C PRO A 770 4.21 35.92 38.23
N ALA A 771 5.45 35.94 38.75
CA ALA A 771 6.56 35.24 38.12
C ALA A 771 6.41 33.71 38.21
N ALA A 772 5.89 33.20 39.34
CA ALA A 772 5.58 31.78 39.50
C ALA A 772 4.55 31.30 38.49
N GLN A 773 3.49 32.09 38.26
CA GLN A 773 2.43 31.79 37.29
C GLN A 773 2.95 31.82 35.85
N ALA A 774 3.78 32.80 35.48
CA ALA A 774 4.42 32.86 34.17
C ALA A 774 5.34 31.65 33.91
N GLN A 775 6.09 31.19 34.92
CA GLN A 775 6.93 29.99 34.81
C GLN A 775 6.10 28.70 34.76
N ALA A 776 4.99 28.61 35.50
CA ALA A 776 4.06 27.48 35.42
C ALA A 776 3.38 27.38 34.04
N GLN A 777 2.99 28.52 33.43
CA GLN A 777 2.49 28.56 32.05
C GLN A 777 3.55 28.10 31.03
N ALA A 778 4.81 28.56 31.18
CA ALA A 778 5.91 28.10 30.33
C ALA A 778 6.20 26.59 30.49
N ALA A 779 6.10 26.06 31.70
CA ALA A 779 6.22 24.62 31.96
C ALA A 779 5.10 23.83 31.28
N GLN A 780 3.86 24.32 31.36
CA GLN A 780 2.69 23.68 30.73
C GLN A 780 2.83 23.63 29.19
N GLN A 781 3.30 24.71 28.56
CA GLN A 781 3.58 24.76 27.12
C GLN A 781 4.69 23.78 26.71
N ALA A 782 5.81 23.75 27.44
CA ALA A 782 6.93 22.86 27.12
C ALA A 782 6.59 21.37 27.33
N LEU A 783 5.80 21.03 28.36
CA LEU A 783 5.30 19.66 28.56
C LEU A 783 4.29 19.24 27.48
N ALA A 784 3.43 20.16 27.02
CA ALA A 784 2.55 19.91 25.87
C ALA A 784 3.35 19.68 24.58
N GLN A 785 4.44 20.43 24.36
CA GLN A 785 5.37 20.20 23.24
C GLN A 785 6.07 18.84 23.36
N ALA A 786 6.45 18.42 24.58
CA ALA A 786 7.06 17.11 24.81
C ALA A 786 6.10 15.96 24.50
N GLN A 787 4.84 16.06 24.92
CA GLN A 787 3.79 15.11 24.57
C GLN A 787 3.48 15.12 23.07
N ALA A 788 3.38 16.29 22.43
CA ALA A 788 3.14 16.39 20.99
C ALA A 788 4.28 15.76 20.19
N ALA A 789 5.54 16.01 20.56
CA ALA A 789 6.70 15.36 19.95
C ALA A 789 6.75 13.85 20.24
N LEU A 790 6.24 13.39 21.39
CA LEU A 790 6.18 11.97 21.73
C LEU A 790 5.07 11.25 20.96
N ALA A 791 3.90 11.87 20.84
CA ALA A 791 2.80 11.40 20.01
C ALA A 791 3.18 11.40 18.53
N GLN A 792 3.93 12.39 18.05
CA GLN A 792 4.49 12.40 16.69
C GLN A 792 5.54 11.29 16.49
N ALA A 793 6.40 11.03 17.47
CA ALA A 793 7.37 9.94 17.40
C ALA A 793 6.72 8.55 17.50
N GLN A 794 5.69 8.40 18.34
CA GLN A 794 4.87 7.19 18.42
C GLN A 794 4.05 7.00 17.14
N ALA A 795 3.46 8.05 16.57
CA ALA A 795 2.78 8.01 15.28
C ALA A 795 3.74 7.69 14.13
N GLY A 796 4.98 8.19 14.15
CA GLY A 796 6.02 7.81 13.19
C GLY A 796 6.43 6.34 13.32
N LEU A 797 6.59 5.83 14.55
CA LEU A 797 6.86 4.41 14.83
C LEU A 797 5.67 3.50 14.48
N MET A 798 4.44 3.96 14.69
CA MET A 798 3.22 3.24 14.32
C MET A 798 2.93 3.32 12.82
N ALA A 799 3.28 4.41 12.12
CA ALA A 799 3.22 4.47 10.66
C ALA A 799 4.29 3.57 10.02
N ALA A 800 5.48 3.45 10.63
CA ALA A 800 6.52 2.51 10.19
C ALA A 800 6.17 1.01 10.43
N ASN A 801 5.11 0.72 11.20
CA ASN A 801 4.65 -0.64 11.52
C ASN A 801 3.16 -0.90 11.22
N GLY A 802 2.41 0.09 10.75
CA GLY A 802 0.95 0.07 10.68
C GLY A 802 0.45 -0.05 9.25
N ASN A 803 -0.04 -1.24 8.90
CA ASN A 803 -0.80 -1.45 7.66
C ASN A 803 -2.12 -0.66 7.76
N GLY A 804 -2.37 0.29 6.85
CA GLY A 804 -3.42 1.31 7.01
C GLY A 804 -4.86 0.84 6.75
N ASN A 805 -5.84 1.76 6.88
CA ASN A 805 -7.06 1.92 6.04
C ASN A 805 -8.11 2.86 6.68
N LEU A 806 -8.45 4.00 6.06
CA LEU A 806 -9.68 4.79 6.34
C LEU A 806 -10.06 5.66 5.11
N PRO A 807 -11.35 5.82 4.74
CA PRO A 807 -11.77 6.39 3.46
C PRO A 807 -11.83 7.93 3.43
N ALA A 808 -11.73 8.50 2.22
CA ALA A 808 -11.92 9.94 1.95
C ALA A 808 -13.29 10.23 1.31
N PRO A 809 -13.93 11.38 1.59
CA PRO A 809 -15.23 11.74 1.05
C PRO A 809 -15.15 12.37 -0.35
N THR A 810 -16.21 12.16 -1.14
CA THR A 810 -16.41 12.79 -2.45
C THR A 810 -16.77 14.29 -2.32
N GLY A 811 -16.18 15.15 -3.15
CA GLY A 811 -16.48 16.59 -3.14
C GLY A 811 -15.98 17.35 -4.37
N ASN A 812 -16.83 17.45 -5.39
CA ASN A 812 -16.68 18.45 -6.47
C ASN A 812 -16.88 19.87 -5.92
N MET A 813 -16.06 20.85 -6.32
CA MET A 813 -16.51 22.20 -6.69
C MET A 813 -15.40 23.04 -7.40
N PRO A 814 -15.73 24.17 -8.05
CA PRO A 814 -15.02 24.64 -9.25
C PRO A 814 -13.91 25.66 -8.99
N GLY A 815 -13.01 25.82 -9.95
CA GLY A 815 -11.94 26.82 -9.91
C GLY A 815 -12.35 28.20 -10.43
N GLN A 816 -11.69 29.25 -9.94
CA GLN A 816 -11.46 30.53 -10.64
C GLN A 816 -10.29 31.33 -9.99
N PRO A 817 -9.91 32.55 -10.44
CA PRO A 817 -8.59 32.73 -11.07
C PRO A 817 -7.63 33.72 -10.35
N GLY A 818 -6.40 33.81 -10.86
CA GLY A 818 -5.62 35.06 -10.91
C GLY A 818 -4.88 35.50 -9.63
N GLN A 819 -3.55 35.32 -9.62
CA GLN A 819 -2.65 36.10 -8.75
C GLN A 819 -2.46 37.53 -9.29
N PRO A 820 -2.38 38.52 -8.38
CA PRO A 820 -1.54 39.70 -8.61
C PRO A 820 -0.45 39.88 -7.54
N GLY A 821 0.71 40.35 -8.00
CA GLY A 821 1.97 40.58 -7.30
C GLY A 821 1.97 41.06 -5.84
N SER A 822 2.93 40.52 -5.09
CA SER A 822 3.44 41.09 -3.83
C SER A 822 4.14 42.44 -4.05
N PRO A 823 4.15 43.31 -3.03
CA PRO A 823 5.35 44.09 -2.73
C PRO A 823 5.88 43.83 -1.32
N SER A 824 7.19 43.84 -1.21
CA SER A 824 7.98 43.67 0.01
C SER A 824 7.92 44.90 0.93
N GLY A 825 7.92 44.66 2.25
CA GLY A 825 8.01 45.72 3.26
C GLY A 825 8.41 45.15 4.63
N GLN A 826 9.62 45.50 5.08
CA GLN A 826 10.24 44.99 6.32
C GLN A 826 9.90 45.92 7.51
N PRO A 827 9.38 45.43 8.66
CA PRO A 827 9.04 46.30 9.79
C PRO A 827 10.28 46.71 10.61
N GLY A 828 10.50 48.03 10.75
CA GLY A 828 11.51 48.61 11.64
C GLY A 828 11.05 48.76 13.09
N GLN A 829 12.01 48.91 14.01
CA GLN A 829 11.80 49.06 15.45
C GLN A 829 11.26 50.45 15.88
N PRO A 830 10.61 50.57 17.06
CA PRO A 830 9.91 51.79 17.48
C PRO A 830 10.84 52.88 18.06
N GLY A 831 10.63 54.13 17.62
CA GLY A 831 11.28 55.35 18.14
C GLY A 831 10.27 56.41 18.61
N GLN A 832 10.67 57.19 19.61
CA GLN A 832 9.87 58.09 20.46
C GLN A 832 9.22 59.35 19.80
N PRO A 833 8.29 60.06 20.50
CA PRO A 833 7.40 61.06 19.88
C PRO A 833 7.93 62.51 19.87
N GLY A 834 7.46 63.32 18.90
CA GLY A 834 7.73 64.76 18.75
C GLY A 834 6.55 65.51 18.11
N GLN A 835 6.48 66.84 18.28
CA GLN A 835 5.24 67.64 18.16
C GLN A 835 4.98 68.35 16.82
N ALA A 836 3.68 68.48 16.52
CA ALA A 836 2.90 69.56 15.89
C ALA A 836 3.55 70.64 14.96
N GLY A 837 2.90 70.86 13.81
CA GLY A 837 2.98 72.08 12.98
C GLY A 837 1.98 72.06 11.80
N GLN A 838 1.17 73.12 11.64
CA GLN A 838 0.16 73.29 10.56
C GLN A 838 0.75 74.15 9.38
N PRO A 839 -0.05 74.76 8.48
CA PRO A 839 -0.64 74.14 7.28
C PRO A 839 -0.24 74.87 5.97
N GLY A 840 -0.51 74.28 4.79
CA GLY A 840 -0.30 74.96 3.49
C GLY A 840 -1.02 74.27 2.32
N GLN A 841 -1.58 75.06 1.40
CA GLN A 841 -2.45 74.62 0.29
C GLN A 841 -1.87 75.08 -1.08
N PRO A 842 -2.58 75.05 -2.24
CA PRO A 842 -2.19 74.21 -3.39
C PRO A 842 -1.78 74.99 -4.67
N GLN A 843 -1.37 74.27 -5.74
CA GLN A 843 -1.47 74.56 -7.21
C GLN A 843 -0.40 73.72 -7.98
N ALA A 844 -0.46 73.41 -9.29
CA ALA A 844 -1.51 73.40 -10.32
C ALA A 844 -1.01 72.69 -11.62
N GLY A 845 -1.95 72.28 -12.50
CA GLY A 845 -1.70 72.00 -13.94
C GLY A 845 -1.26 70.55 -14.30
N ASN A 846 -1.66 69.95 -15.43
CA ASN A 846 -2.57 70.42 -16.49
C ASN A 846 -3.30 69.27 -17.23
N MET A 847 -4.40 69.64 -17.92
CA MET A 847 -5.36 68.84 -18.72
C MET A 847 -4.78 68.35 -20.09
N PRO A 848 -5.55 67.79 -21.08
CA PRO A 848 -6.97 67.32 -21.17
C PRO A 848 -7.11 65.88 -21.76
N GLY A 849 -8.29 65.27 -22.02
CA GLY A 849 -9.72 65.61 -21.78
C GLY A 849 -10.69 64.86 -22.73
N ASN A 850 -11.96 64.67 -22.29
CA ASN A 850 -13.19 64.23 -23.02
C ASN A 850 -13.19 62.82 -23.71
N ALA A 851 -14.14 61.86 -23.54
CA ALA A 851 -15.58 61.81 -23.19
C ALA A 851 -16.56 62.37 -24.26
N PRO A 852 -17.86 61.96 -24.37
CA PRO A 852 -18.63 60.80 -23.84
C PRO A 852 -19.08 59.85 -25.01
N GLY A 853 -20.09 58.95 -24.99
CA GLY A 853 -20.93 58.30 -23.96
C GLY A 853 -22.32 57.80 -24.47
N GLN A 854 -22.98 56.89 -23.71
CA GLN A 854 -24.41 56.47 -23.72
C GLN A 854 -25.07 55.58 -24.82
N GLN A 855 -25.72 54.50 -24.31
CA GLN A 855 -27.10 53.99 -24.53
C GLN A 855 -27.57 53.18 -25.78
N ASN A 856 -28.20 52.03 -25.45
CA ASN A 856 -29.41 51.36 -25.98
C ASN A 856 -29.85 51.46 -27.46
N GLY A 857 -30.15 50.30 -28.07
CA GLY A 857 -31.09 50.20 -29.21
C GLY A 857 -31.07 48.89 -30.02
N GLN A 858 -32.14 48.09 -29.94
CA GLN A 858 -32.58 47.10 -30.97
C GLN A 858 -33.40 47.83 -32.08
N PRO A 859 -33.91 47.17 -33.15
CA PRO A 859 -33.37 46.09 -34.01
C PRO A 859 -33.63 46.33 -35.55
N GLY A 860 -33.19 45.40 -36.41
CA GLY A 860 -33.60 45.26 -37.84
C GLY A 860 -32.83 46.14 -38.84
N THR A 861 -32.82 45.94 -40.16
CA THR A 861 -33.25 44.88 -41.09
C THR A 861 -32.90 45.38 -42.51
N GLU A 862 -32.32 44.51 -43.35
CA GLU A 862 -32.39 44.50 -44.83
C GLU A 862 -31.74 45.60 -45.73
N GLY A 863 -31.14 45.11 -46.84
CA GLY A 863 -30.86 45.82 -48.09
C GLY A 863 -29.42 46.33 -48.27
N ALA A 864 -28.70 46.14 -49.38
CA ALA A 864 -28.77 45.31 -50.60
C ALA A 864 -27.54 45.70 -51.48
N GLN A 865 -27.34 45.03 -52.63
CA GLN A 865 -26.37 45.35 -53.70
C GLN A 865 -24.88 45.07 -53.40
N GLN A 866 -24.01 44.62 -54.31
CA GLN A 866 -24.07 43.84 -55.55
C GLN A 866 -22.64 43.86 -56.12
N TYR A 867 -21.91 42.74 -56.15
CA TYR A 867 -20.80 42.55 -57.09
C TYR A 867 -20.44 41.06 -57.25
N SER A 868 -20.22 40.62 -58.50
CA SER A 868 -19.75 39.28 -58.89
C SER A 868 -18.55 39.46 -59.83
N PRO A 869 -17.54 38.57 -59.85
CA PRO A 869 -17.55 37.38 -60.73
C PRO A 869 -16.67 36.19 -60.19
N PRO A 870 -16.23 35.18 -60.97
CA PRO A 870 -17.06 34.15 -61.62
C PRO A 870 -16.59 32.66 -61.48
N THR A 871 -17.54 31.73 -61.69
CA THR A 871 -17.44 30.41 -62.38
C THR A 871 -16.57 29.22 -61.89
N GLY A 872 -17.24 28.07 -61.68
CA GLY A 872 -16.76 26.70 -61.95
C GLY A 872 -16.46 25.83 -60.72
N ASN A 873 -17.11 24.68 -60.45
CA ASN A 873 -18.13 23.91 -61.17
C ASN A 873 -19.22 23.33 -60.24
N GLU A 874 -20.31 22.90 -60.86
CA GLU A 874 -21.57 22.32 -60.33
C GLU A 874 -21.37 21.17 -59.33
N ALA A 875 -22.11 21.12 -58.21
CA ALA A 875 -23.48 20.56 -58.04
C ALA A 875 -23.57 19.04 -58.35
N VAL A 876 -24.29 18.21 -57.58
CA VAL A 876 -25.72 18.30 -57.26
C VAL A 876 -26.05 17.66 -55.90
N LYS A 877 -27.00 18.25 -55.16
CA LYS A 877 -27.63 17.65 -53.96
C LYS A 877 -28.52 16.46 -54.37
N VAL A 878 -28.50 15.36 -53.61
CA VAL A 878 -29.61 14.39 -53.61
C VAL A 878 -30.03 14.09 -52.17
N GLU A 879 -31.34 13.96 -51.99
CA GLU A 879 -32.05 13.92 -50.72
C GLU A 879 -31.87 12.61 -49.95
N THR A 880 -32.10 12.68 -48.65
CA THR A 880 -32.24 11.51 -47.76
C THR A 880 -33.39 10.60 -48.22
N ARG A 881 -33.05 9.48 -48.85
CA ARG A 881 -33.98 8.37 -49.12
C ARG A 881 -33.57 7.17 -48.28
N GLY A 882 -34.44 6.74 -47.36
CA GLY A 882 -34.15 5.63 -46.44
C GLY A 882 -33.94 4.30 -47.15
N VAL A 883 -33.00 3.50 -46.65
CA VAL A 883 -32.71 2.15 -47.16
C VAL A 883 -32.71 1.15 -46.01
N ALA A 884 -33.90 0.72 -45.60
CA ALA A 884 -34.05 -0.54 -44.91
C ALA A 884 -33.86 -1.68 -45.93
N GLY A 885 -32.90 -2.58 -45.69
CA GLY A 885 -32.76 -3.84 -46.45
C GLY A 885 -31.48 -4.03 -47.24
N ARG A 886 -30.37 -4.40 -46.56
CA ARG A 886 -29.27 -5.19 -47.13
C ARG A 886 -28.70 -6.15 -46.07
N ALA A 887 -29.36 -7.29 -45.87
CA ALA A 887 -28.94 -8.33 -44.92
C ALA A 887 -27.91 -9.33 -45.51
N SER A 888 -27.37 -9.08 -46.70
CA SER A 888 -26.56 -10.05 -47.48
C SER A 888 -25.04 -9.81 -47.45
N SER A 889 -24.56 -8.75 -46.80
CA SER A 889 -23.13 -8.35 -46.84
C SER A 889 -22.19 -9.10 -45.88
N PHE A 890 -22.73 -9.85 -44.91
CA PHE A 890 -21.95 -10.38 -43.77
C PHE A 890 -21.97 -11.92 -43.65
N ALA A 891 -22.39 -12.64 -44.70
CA ALA A 891 -22.52 -14.10 -44.68
C ALA A 891 -21.19 -14.84 -44.44
N ALA A 892 -20.05 -14.23 -44.76
CA ALA A 892 -18.72 -14.82 -44.63
C ALA A 892 -18.08 -14.69 -43.23
N LEU A 893 -18.67 -13.92 -42.30
CA LEU A 893 -18.10 -13.72 -40.96
C LEU A 893 -18.53 -14.81 -39.96
N PRO A 894 -17.65 -15.27 -39.05
CA PRO A 894 -18.00 -16.14 -37.93
C PRO A 894 -19.20 -15.60 -37.12
N PRO A 895 -20.07 -16.46 -36.56
CA PRO A 895 -21.27 -16.02 -35.84
C PRO A 895 -21.00 -15.02 -34.70
N ARG A 896 -19.85 -15.15 -34.02
CA ARG A 896 -19.45 -14.26 -32.93
C ARG A 896 -19.15 -12.84 -33.39
N GLU A 897 -18.57 -12.68 -34.58
CA GLU A 897 -18.22 -11.36 -35.14
C GLU A 897 -19.48 -10.65 -35.68
N ARG A 898 -20.41 -11.40 -36.29
CA ARG A 898 -21.74 -10.88 -36.62
C ARG A 898 -22.47 -10.35 -35.38
N ALA A 899 -22.48 -11.10 -34.28
CA ALA A 899 -23.11 -10.66 -33.04
C ALA A 899 -22.48 -9.37 -32.46
N VAL A 900 -21.16 -9.21 -32.53
CA VAL A 900 -20.47 -7.98 -32.08
C VAL A 900 -20.82 -6.79 -32.99
N ILE A 901 -20.89 -6.99 -34.30
CA ILE A 901 -21.27 -5.92 -35.25
C ILE A 901 -22.75 -5.53 -35.04
N GLU A 902 -23.66 -6.49 -34.89
CA GLU A 902 -25.08 -6.23 -34.59
C GLU A 902 -25.26 -5.51 -33.25
N GLN A 903 -24.52 -5.90 -32.20
CA GLN A 903 -24.51 -5.22 -30.91
C GLN A 903 -24.00 -3.77 -31.04
N SER A 904 -22.90 -3.54 -31.77
CA SER A 904 -22.33 -2.20 -31.99
C SER A 904 -23.23 -1.25 -32.78
N GLN A 905 -24.19 -1.78 -33.54
CA GLN A 905 -25.20 -1.00 -34.28
C GLN A 905 -26.49 -0.78 -33.48
N ALA A 906 -26.76 -1.63 -32.47
CA ALA A 906 -27.91 -1.49 -31.57
C ALA A 906 -27.64 -0.53 -30.40
N GLU A 907 -26.38 -0.42 -29.96
CA GLU A 907 -25.98 0.44 -28.84
C GLU A 907 -25.78 1.90 -29.30
N LYS A 908 -26.76 2.76 -28.96
CA LYS A 908 -26.64 4.20 -29.14
C LYS A 908 -25.64 4.76 -28.10
N TYR A 909 -24.44 5.10 -28.55
CA TYR A 909 -23.40 5.68 -27.70
C TYR A 909 -23.92 6.90 -26.89
N PRO A 910 -23.56 7.03 -25.60
CA PRO A 910 -23.88 8.21 -24.81
C PRO A 910 -23.31 9.49 -25.45
N GLU A 911 -24.09 10.56 -25.49
CA GLU A 911 -23.74 11.82 -26.17
C GLU A 911 -22.43 12.44 -25.61
N GLU A 912 -22.09 12.11 -24.37
CA GLU A 912 -20.86 12.51 -23.66
C GLU A 912 -19.56 12.08 -24.38
N TYR A 913 -19.59 10.99 -25.15
CA TYR A 913 -18.43 10.54 -25.93
C TYR A 913 -18.30 11.22 -27.30
N GLY A 914 -19.34 11.91 -27.78
CA GLY A 914 -19.32 12.56 -29.10
C GLY A 914 -18.16 13.54 -29.27
N ALA A 915 -17.96 14.43 -28.29
CA ALA A 915 -16.88 15.40 -28.29
C ALA A 915 -15.47 14.76 -28.22
N GLN A 916 -15.33 13.61 -27.55
CA GLN A 916 -14.05 12.90 -27.45
C GLN A 916 -13.70 12.19 -28.76
N VAL A 917 -14.69 11.58 -29.43
CA VAL A 917 -14.52 10.98 -30.76
C VAL A 917 -14.22 12.05 -31.81
N GLU A 918 -14.90 13.19 -31.76
CA GLU A 918 -14.66 14.32 -32.68
C GLU A 918 -13.25 14.91 -32.48
N GLN A 919 -12.79 15.07 -31.24
CA GLN A 919 -11.43 15.51 -30.92
C GLN A 919 -10.36 14.49 -31.37
N TYR A 920 -10.64 13.19 -31.24
CA TYR A 920 -9.76 12.11 -31.70
C TYR A 920 -9.62 12.11 -33.23
N LEU A 921 -10.73 12.26 -33.95
CA LEU A 921 -10.74 12.36 -35.42
C LEU A 921 -10.05 13.65 -35.92
N LEU A 922 -10.19 14.77 -35.21
CA LEU A 922 -9.46 16.01 -35.50
C LEU A 922 -7.94 15.86 -35.31
N ASN A 923 -7.49 15.10 -34.31
CA ASN A 923 -6.07 14.83 -34.10
C ASN A 923 -5.51 13.92 -35.22
N LEU A 924 -6.24 12.86 -35.60
CA LEU A 924 -5.91 11.99 -36.74
C LEU A 924 -5.82 12.76 -38.07
N ALA A 925 -6.74 13.70 -38.30
CA ALA A 925 -6.71 14.57 -39.47
C ALA A 925 -5.48 15.49 -39.49
N ARG A 926 -5.04 15.99 -38.32
CA ARG A 926 -3.81 16.80 -38.19
C ARG A 926 -2.54 15.99 -38.43
N GLU A 927 -2.39 14.82 -37.80
CA GLU A 927 -1.25 13.92 -38.06
C GLU A 927 -1.15 13.51 -39.54
N SER A 928 -2.29 13.41 -40.23
CA SER A 928 -2.36 13.13 -41.68
C SER A 928 -1.89 14.31 -42.55
N SER A 929 -1.93 15.54 -42.03
CA SER A 929 -1.50 16.76 -42.73
C SER A 929 -0.04 17.14 -42.48
N GLU A 930 0.59 16.66 -41.41
CA GLU A 930 2.01 16.90 -41.11
C GLU A 930 2.96 15.90 -41.81
N LYS A 931 2.43 14.99 -42.65
CA LYS A 931 3.19 14.01 -43.43
C LYS A 931 3.03 14.18 -44.95
N LYS A 932 2.91 15.43 -45.42
CA LYS A 932 2.95 15.80 -46.85
C LYS A 932 3.91 16.96 -47.10
#